data_AF-A0A5N0T8N5-F1
#
_entry.id   AF-A0A5N0T8N5-F1
#
_cell.length_a   1.000
_cell.length_b   1.000
_cell.length_c   1.000
_cell.angle_alpha   90.00
_cell.angle_beta   90.00
_cell.angle_gamma   90.00
#
_symmetry.space_group_name_H-M   'P 1'
#
loop_
_entity.id
_entity.type
_entity.pdbx_description
1 polymer ?
#
loop_
_entity_poly.entity_id
_entity_poly.type
_entity_poly.pdbx_seq_one_letter_code
_entity_poly.pdbx_strand_id
1 'polypeptide(L)'
;MRLRTRRPVTTGIARLGAVWLLLSACGPVEAADTPTWDRQSARQAAQSVDIDSGLRSLSELSPVDDVAETLNALGALSQRADWPGPARDYALWRYANSLRMNAMGTPDARVLDWLAAFEPQTWVGHQDHPRTNVPLFNIRAVVAGIRHEQRRLQAAADAGEWLANNAPGELITAWLDQGDPAARRGYIDALPLANPPTVSVLAKSLAREMDRQPALAELAGYVALQRGDAHGLARALRALDGPATSQLLYTAAQRWPAAQQAALLLDVLDGPEGQEGPDRPDDDHARLAALSIAQLGPGARSSAKAVTRLESLLDDPLLGATAKLALAAQHEQVTKVTPSPGTQSNHNGTLAEWVETNPGNDPARIALGYPPPIPVETPLPFDGFRSYAGLHVRHQALADDTPWVHPHVIGTTHKGRSIWAYRLGDGDLETPWGLPEPATLTNGGIHAREWSTPEVVTGILEQLATAPADGHIHDYLRDSVNAVVIPVLNVDGFQQTQRYPTQNYLDSDPDFPDSSPRDGRMRRKNLLDADQDLLTDADHLGGVDLNRNNPPYWAGNSQRSSYDPDSLVYHGSGPASEPETQALHAAPGLGPENRLRMYTDVHSYSQVHFWSRLGDGSRLATQTQSLLRMFSNHHQAFAAGKRYHYAFSANVPVNRGIGATDEYFMSTYRIPAWTLETEPTGGQPYHQPLPGGGGDYGGTGVNVHDGFILPESEVRRVREELAQTFVAAYYRQSGPPAIQVARVLDGATGATVFEAQWTVTSPHSRDLFREQLEILVPGREYQLWLGFNKPMRWLDDNGMATALQGHISSAYQDVDIELLAGDTPLGIDWGDAAWIVTPPGATEGYLRYRTDAYAIPFTITDSVENTALLDSPVDATLRVRAWDMTYQGLDGDPATVVDWFDGHWVRYEDTFDNESDIGGWDDSLTMRVQAGGAAEPFTLEPGIASAWYDPEHDGEGFIIEMLSGGQAVLYWFTYDESGNQDWYIGAGQQRGNRLVFDALTQTSGGVFGEDFDPAQVTRETVGQVGFLFSGCDNGHVDWHIGNRQGRQAIQRVTHLQGLDCGPPLAAPVRQESQYSGAWYDPAHDGEGFTVQVLGGDQVVVYWFSFDPEGKRRWIFGLGGIVDGRFEFAEMLTSRGGVFGDDFDPATVEYLPWGTLTLELGCDGGTASWTSTEPGFAPGTLSLQQLTRMDGLECAPAR
;
A
#
# COMPACT_ATOMS: atom_id res chain seq x y z
N MET A 1 10.15 38.32 50.67
CA MET A 1 8.72 38.66 50.51
C MET A 1 8.27 38.10 49.17
N ARG A 2 7.46 37.03 49.25
CA ARG A 2 6.74 36.25 48.21
C ARG A 2 7.44 35.89 46.87
N LEU A 3 7.71 34.59 46.78
CA LEU A 3 8.16 33.80 45.63
C LEU A 3 7.22 33.88 44.42
N ARG A 4 7.83 34.01 43.23
CA ARG A 4 7.24 33.63 41.94
C ARG A 4 7.51 32.14 41.71
N THR A 5 6.48 31.33 41.60
CA THR A 5 6.56 29.95 41.10
C THR A 5 6.04 29.89 39.67
N ARG A 6 6.84 29.25 38.82
CA ARG A 6 6.53 28.80 37.46
C ARG A 6 5.30 27.89 37.51
N ARG A 7 4.38 28.04 36.55
CA ARG A 7 3.32 27.05 36.31
C ARG A 7 3.93 25.79 35.66
N PRO A 8 3.55 24.58 36.09
CA PRO A 8 3.93 23.36 35.41
C PRO A 8 3.01 23.12 34.21
N VAL A 9 3.61 22.57 33.15
CA VAL A 9 2.93 21.83 32.10
C VAL A 9 2.50 20.49 32.72
N THR A 10 1.20 20.23 32.79
CA THR A 10 0.66 18.91 33.13
C THR A 10 -0.14 18.41 31.93
N THR A 11 0.52 17.56 31.15
CA THR A 11 -0.08 16.47 30.40
C THR A 11 -0.71 15.46 31.35
N GLY A 12 -1.80 14.83 30.92
CA GLY A 12 -2.29 13.58 31.48
C GLY A 12 -3.46 13.71 32.47
N ILE A 13 -4.52 12.94 32.17
CA ILE A 13 -5.71 12.65 33.00
C ILE A 13 -6.88 13.65 32.82
N ALA A 14 -7.47 13.61 31.62
CA ALA A 14 -8.89 13.86 31.42
C ALA A 14 -9.42 12.97 30.26
N ARG A 15 -9.22 11.65 30.37
CA ARG A 15 -9.88 10.62 29.55
C ARG A 15 -10.46 9.57 30.49
N LEU A 16 -11.56 9.88 31.17
CA LEU A 16 -12.36 8.91 31.95
C LEU A 16 -13.83 9.35 32.02
N GLY A 17 -14.35 9.98 30.96
CA GLY A 17 -15.74 10.43 30.86
C GLY A 17 -16.63 9.66 29.88
N ALA A 18 -16.07 8.87 28.96
CA ALA A 18 -16.84 8.22 27.88
C ALA A 18 -17.17 6.72 28.13
N VAL A 19 -16.56 6.09 29.14
CA VAL A 19 -16.77 4.66 29.43
C VAL A 19 -17.97 4.40 30.35
N TRP A 20 -18.51 5.44 31.02
CA TRP A 20 -19.65 5.28 31.94
C TRP A 20 -21.04 5.46 31.28
N LEU A 21 -21.12 6.06 30.09
CA LEU A 21 -22.40 6.32 29.41
C LEU A 21 -22.93 5.12 28.62
N LEU A 22 -22.08 4.18 28.19
CA LEU A 22 -22.52 2.91 27.57
C LEU A 22 -22.91 1.83 28.58
N LEU A 23 -22.47 1.94 29.85
CA LEU A 23 -22.83 1.00 30.92
C LEU A 23 -24.06 1.41 31.72
N SER A 24 -24.63 2.60 31.47
CA SER A 24 -25.80 3.09 32.22
C SER A 24 -27.15 2.73 31.58
N ALA A 25 -27.17 2.20 30.35
CA ALA A 25 -28.39 1.75 29.67
C ALA A 25 -28.66 0.24 29.83
N CYS A 26 -27.69 -0.53 30.35
CA CYS A 26 -27.90 -1.89 30.82
C CYS A 26 -27.90 -1.87 32.35
N GLY A 27 -29.00 -2.28 32.97
CA GLY A 27 -28.96 -2.65 34.39
C GLY A 27 -27.87 -3.69 34.66
N PRO A 28 -27.44 -3.88 35.92
CA PRO A 28 -26.37 -4.81 36.26
C PRO A 28 -26.67 -6.18 35.66
N VAL A 29 -25.82 -6.62 34.73
CA VAL A 29 -25.84 -7.98 34.21
C VAL A 29 -25.24 -8.85 35.31
N GLU A 30 -26.08 -9.42 36.17
CA GLU A 30 -25.66 -10.58 36.96
C GLU A 30 -25.34 -11.70 35.98
N ALA A 31 -24.09 -12.13 35.97
CA ALA A 31 -23.63 -13.21 35.11
C ALA A 31 -24.40 -14.49 35.46
N ALA A 32 -25.21 -14.99 34.53
CA ALA A 32 -25.73 -16.35 34.63
C ALA A 32 -24.56 -17.34 34.54
N ASP A 33 -24.43 -18.20 35.55
CA ASP A 33 -23.41 -19.24 35.60
C ASP A 33 -23.61 -20.25 34.46
N THR A 34 -22.64 -20.32 33.55
CA THR A 34 -22.52 -21.24 32.38
C THR A 34 -23.56 -21.08 31.24
N PRO A 35 -23.13 -21.06 29.96
CA PRO A 35 -24.04 -20.98 28.81
C PRO A 35 -24.98 -22.19 28.80
N THR A 36 -26.28 -21.94 28.66
CA THR A 36 -27.32 -22.98 28.68
C THR A 36 -27.46 -23.70 27.34
N TRP A 37 -26.97 -23.09 26.26
CA TRP A 37 -27.00 -23.64 24.90
C TRP A 37 -25.73 -23.32 24.12
N ASP A 38 -25.33 -24.21 23.22
CA ASP A 38 -24.48 -23.82 22.09
C ASP A 38 -25.34 -23.13 21.01
N ARG A 39 -24.74 -22.19 20.26
CA ARG A 39 -25.47 -21.36 19.28
C ARG A 39 -26.14 -22.19 18.18
N GLN A 40 -25.56 -23.32 17.80
CA GLN A 40 -26.06 -24.16 16.72
C GLN A 40 -27.29 -24.98 17.17
N SER A 41 -27.23 -25.61 18.35
CA SER A 41 -28.35 -26.37 18.91
C SER A 41 -29.53 -25.48 19.29
N ALA A 42 -29.27 -24.25 19.77
CA ALA A 42 -30.34 -23.29 20.06
C ALA A 42 -31.13 -22.90 18.79
N ARG A 43 -30.44 -22.66 17.67
CA ARG A 43 -31.09 -22.32 16.39
C ARG A 43 -31.93 -23.48 15.84
N GLN A 44 -31.42 -24.72 15.93
CA GLN A 44 -32.18 -25.91 15.53
C GLN A 44 -33.42 -26.13 16.39
N ALA A 45 -33.32 -25.91 17.70
CA ALA A 45 -34.46 -25.95 18.60
C ALA A 45 -35.52 -24.88 18.25
N ALA A 46 -35.12 -23.66 17.93
CA ALA A 46 -36.04 -22.61 17.49
C ALA A 46 -36.78 -22.97 16.18
N GLN A 47 -36.13 -23.70 15.27
CA GLN A 47 -36.69 -24.13 13.99
C GLN A 47 -37.57 -25.40 14.08
N SER A 48 -37.60 -26.06 15.23
CA SER A 48 -38.33 -27.32 15.43
C SER A 48 -39.84 -27.16 15.64
N VAL A 49 -40.35 -25.92 15.73
CA VAL A 49 -41.76 -25.62 15.98
C VAL A 49 -42.28 -24.55 15.04
N ASP A 50 -43.59 -24.53 14.80
CA ASP A 50 -44.27 -23.53 13.95
C ASP A 50 -44.49 -22.22 14.72
N ILE A 51 -43.52 -21.31 14.58
CA ILE A 51 -43.52 -20.00 15.24
C ILE A 51 -44.68 -19.12 14.74
N ASP A 52 -44.97 -19.14 13.44
CA ASP A 52 -46.00 -18.30 12.83
C ASP A 52 -47.40 -18.67 13.36
N SER A 53 -47.66 -19.97 13.56
CA SER A 53 -48.90 -20.41 14.17
C SER A 53 -49.04 -19.98 15.64
N GLY A 54 -47.94 -19.83 16.37
CA GLY A 54 -47.96 -19.34 17.76
C GLY A 54 -48.09 -17.82 17.88
N LEU A 55 -47.70 -17.07 16.85
CA LEU A 55 -47.79 -15.60 16.82
C LEU A 55 -49.15 -15.08 16.32
N ARG A 56 -49.98 -15.92 15.69
CA ARG A 56 -51.28 -15.52 15.13
C ARG A 56 -52.19 -14.77 16.12
N SER A 57 -52.28 -15.24 17.36
CA SER A 57 -53.10 -14.57 18.38
C SER A 57 -52.53 -13.23 18.85
N LEU A 58 -51.22 -13.03 18.75
CA LEU A 58 -50.56 -11.76 19.07
C LEU A 58 -50.67 -10.76 17.90
N SER A 59 -50.67 -11.23 16.66
CA SER A 59 -50.84 -10.37 15.48
C SER A 59 -52.24 -9.79 15.30
N GLU A 60 -53.24 -10.35 15.99
CA GLU A 60 -54.64 -9.89 15.97
C GLU A 60 -54.96 -8.84 17.06
N LEU A 61 -54.04 -8.60 18.01
CA LEU A 61 -54.20 -7.66 19.11
C LEU A 61 -53.53 -6.32 18.81
N SER A 62 -54.15 -5.21 19.22
CA SER A 62 -53.51 -3.89 19.15
C SER A 62 -52.52 -3.72 20.31
N PRO A 63 -51.21 -3.52 20.06
CA PRO A 63 -50.22 -3.28 21.12
C PRO A 63 -50.37 -1.89 21.77
N VAL A 64 -51.37 -1.11 21.35
CA VAL A 64 -51.70 0.23 21.84
C VAL A 64 -53.02 0.22 22.61
N ASP A 65 -54.04 -0.46 22.08
CA ASP A 65 -55.40 -0.44 22.64
C ASP A 65 -55.71 -1.66 23.52
N ASP A 66 -55.14 -2.83 23.19
CA ASP A 66 -55.38 -4.12 23.85
C ASP A 66 -54.19 -4.51 24.75
N VAL A 67 -53.69 -3.55 25.54
CA VAL A 67 -52.42 -3.71 26.28
C VAL A 67 -52.48 -4.86 27.29
N ALA A 68 -53.61 -5.04 27.98
CA ALA A 68 -53.75 -6.11 28.97
C ALA A 68 -53.78 -7.49 28.32
N GLU A 69 -54.53 -7.65 27.23
CA GLU A 69 -54.58 -8.88 26.43
C GLU A 69 -53.23 -9.18 25.78
N THR A 70 -52.53 -8.16 25.28
CA THR A 70 -51.20 -8.28 24.67
C THR A 70 -50.18 -8.76 25.70
N LEU A 71 -50.14 -8.16 26.90
CA LEU A 71 -49.25 -8.59 27.98
C LEU A 71 -49.55 -10.02 28.45
N ASN A 72 -50.83 -10.40 28.52
CA ASN A 72 -51.25 -11.76 28.85
C ASN A 72 -50.80 -12.77 27.78
N ALA A 73 -50.94 -12.42 26.50
CA ALA A 73 -50.53 -13.27 25.38
C ALA A 73 -48.99 -13.41 25.30
N LEU A 74 -48.24 -12.34 25.55
CA LEU A 74 -46.78 -12.37 25.68
C LEU A 74 -46.32 -13.24 26.85
N GLY A 75 -47.00 -13.14 28.00
CA GLY A 75 -46.77 -14.01 29.15
C GLY A 75 -47.07 -15.48 28.87
N ALA A 76 -48.16 -15.77 28.16
CA ALA A 76 -48.50 -17.14 27.76
C ALA A 76 -47.47 -17.72 26.77
N LEU A 77 -46.99 -16.92 25.81
CA LEU A 77 -45.99 -17.34 24.82
C LEU A 77 -44.62 -17.60 25.47
N SER A 78 -44.21 -16.76 26.43
CA SER A 78 -42.93 -16.91 27.13
C SER A 78 -42.86 -18.11 28.08
N GLN A 79 -44.02 -18.62 28.51
CA GLN A 79 -44.13 -19.78 29.41
C GLN A 79 -44.62 -21.06 28.71
N ARG A 80 -44.70 -21.04 27.38
CA ARG A 80 -45.28 -22.12 26.59
C ARG A 80 -44.51 -23.43 26.73
N ALA A 81 -45.10 -24.42 27.40
CA ALA A 81 -44.41 -25.65 27.80
C ALA A 81 -44.12 -26.62 26.63
N ASP A 82 -44.89 -26.56 25.55
CA ASP A 82 -44.72 -27.39 24.34
C ASP A 82 -43.59 -26.90 23.42
N TRP A 83 -42.97 -25.76 23.71
CA TRP A 83 -41.89 -25.17 22.91
C TRP A 83 -40.54 -25.23 23.63
N PRO A 84 -39.41 -25.45 22.92
CA PRO A 84 -38.10 -25.32 23.54
C PRO A 84 -37.79 -23.85 23.85
N GLY A 85 -36.92 -23.59 24.84
CA GLY A 85 -36.53 -22.23 25.26
C GLY A 85 -36.13 -21.30 24.10
N PRO A 86 -35.24 -21.74 23.19
CA PRO A 86 -34.88 -20.96 22.00
C PRO A 86 -36.04 -20.59 21.09
N ALA A 87 -37.08 -21.43 20.97
CA ALA A 87 -38.26 -21.12 20.17
C ALA A 87 -39.14 -20.04 20.80
N ARG A 88 -39.29 -20.05 22.14
CA ARG A 88 -40.04 -19.01 22.86
C ARG A 88 -39.34 -17.66 22.75
N ASP A 89 -38.03 -17.63 23.00
CA ASP A 89 -37.23 -16.40 22.91
C ASP A 89 -37.24 -15.84 21.48
N TYR A 90 -37.14 -16.70 20.47
CA TYR A 90 -37.19 -16.29 19.06
C TYR A 90 -38.57 -15.73 18.66
N ALA A 91 -39.67 -16.31 19.14
CA ALA A 91 -41.01 -15.82 18.84
C ALA A 91 -41.26 -14.44 19.45
N LEU A 92 -40.85 -14.24 20.70
CA LEU A 92 -40.93 -12.93 21.36
C LEU A 92 -40.06 -11.88 20.65
N TRP A 93 -38.87 -12.28 20.17
CA TRP A 93 -38.02 -11.41 19.36
C TRP A 93 -38.67 -11.03 18.02
N ARG A 94 -39.30 -11.97 17.31
CA ARG A 94 -40.02 -11.69 16.06
C ARG A 94 -41.21 -10.75 16.25
N TYR A 95 -41.96 -10.94 17.33
CA TYR A 95 -43.04 -10.02 17.69
C TYR A 95 -42.49 -8.62 18.03
N ALA A 96 -41.42 -8.53 18.82
CA ALA A 96 -40.78 -7.24 19.09
C ALA A 96 -40.33 -6.54 17.80
N ASN A 97 -39.85 -7.29 16.80
CA ASN A 97 -39.39 -6.74 15.54
C ASN A 97 -40.56 -6.27 14.64
N SER A 98 -41.74 -6.90 14.70
CA SER A 98 -42.91 -6.45 13.93
C SER A 98 -43.46 -5.11 14.43
N LEU A 99 -43.26 -4.77 15.71
CA LEU A 99 -43.67 -3.49 16.28
C LEU A 99 -42.95 -2.28 15.65
N ARG A 100 -41.88 -2.49 14.89
CA ARG A 100 -41.18 -1.42 14.13
C ARG A 100 -42.04 -0.82 13.01
N MET A 101 -43.06 -1.53 12.51
CA MET A 101 -43.85 -1.13 11.34
C MET A 101 -45.08 -0.26 11.66
N ASN A 102 -45.38 0.00 12.94
CA ASN A 102 -46.58 0.75 13.35
C ASN A 102 -46.30 2.26 13.41
N ALA A 103 -46.48 2.96 12.29
CA ALA A 103 -46.26 4.41 12.19
C ALA A 103 -47.44 5.30 12.68
N MET A 104 -48.57 4.72 13.08
CA MET A 104 -49.69 5.48 13.66
C MET A 104 -50.21 4.79 14.93
N GLY A 105 -49.59 5.11 16.06
CA GLY A 105 -49.88 4.48 17.36
C GLY A 105 -48.66 3.74 17.88
N THR A 106 -47.73 4.48 18.48
CA THR A 106 -46.53 3.97 19.13
C THR A 106 -46.89 2.82 20.10
N PRO A 107 -46.17 1.67 20.10
CA PRO A 107 -46.45 0.59 21.05
C PRO A 107 -46.45 1.10 22.49
N ASP A 108 -47.41 0.68 23.31
CA ASP A 108 -47.54 1.16 24.69
C ASP A 108 -46.26 0.86 25.48
N ALA A 109 -45.83 1.84 26.29
CA ALA A 109 -44.58 1.74 27.07
C ALA A 109 -44.55 0.49 27.95
N ARG A 110 -45.70 0.03 28.48
CA ARG A 110 -45.79 -1.19 29.31
C ARG A 110 -45.49 -2.45 28.51
N VAL A 111 -45.84 -2.50 27.22
CA VAL A 111 -45.51 -3.62 26.33
C VAL A 111 -44.02 -3.62 26.02
N LEU A 112 -43.44 -2.44 25.73
CA LEU A 112 -42.00 -2.29 25.49
C LEU A 112 -41.18 -2.56 26.76
N ASP A 113 -41.66 -2.14 27.92
CA ASP A 113 -41.04 -2.39 29.22
C ASP A 113 -41.10 -3.87 29.57
N TRP A 114 -42.21 -4.55 29.28
CA TRP A 114 -42.31 -6.00 29.45
C TRP A 114 -41.31 -6.73 28.55
N LEU A 115 -41.22 -6.36 27.27
CA LEU A 115 -40.27 -6.95 26.32
C LEU A 115 -38.81 -6.64 26.68
N ALA A 116 -38.52 -5.45 27.20
CA ALA A 116 -37.20 -5.07 27.68
C ALA A 116 -36.83 -5.77 28.99
N ALA A 117 -37.80 -5.98 29.88
CA ALA A 117 -37.62 -6.66 31.16
C ALA A 117 -37.61 -8.19 31.03
N PHE A 118 -38.00 -8.74 29.87
CA PHE A 118 -37.92 -10.16 29.61
C PHE A 118 -36.48 -10.67 29.77
N GLU A 119 -36.30 -11.65 30.65
CA GLU A 119 -35.03 -12.34 30.83
C GLU A 119 -35.00 -13.54 29.87
N PRO A 120 -34.13 -13.50 28.84
CA PRO A 120 -34.03 -14.58 27.88
C PRO A 120 -33.61 -15.87 28.58
N GLN A 121 -34.09 -17.01 28.08
CA GLN A 121 -33.73 -18.33 28.61
C GLN A 121 -32.58 -18.97 27.80
N THR A 122 -32.29 -18.39 26.63
CA THR A 122 -31.33 -18.89 25.66
C THR A 122 -30.04 -18.08 25.73
N TRP A 123 -29.17 -18.48 26.65
CA TRP A 123 -27.86 -17.89 26.86
C TRP A 123 -26.79 -18.70 26.13
N VAL A 124 -25.99 -18.00 25.34
CA VAL A 124 -24.89 -18.56 24.56
C VAL A 124 -23.60 -17.80 24.90
N GLY A 125 -22.44 -18.41 24.70
CA GLY A 125 -21.17 -17.70 24.94
C GLY A 125 -21.01 -16.44 24.07
N HIS A 126 -20.46 -15.37 24.64
CA HIS A 126 -20.01 -14.18 23.92
C HIS A 126 -18.78 -14.50 23.08
N GLN A 127 -18.74 -14.01 21.83
CA GLN A 127 -17.73 -14.43 20.84
C GLN A 127 -16.32 -13.95 21.18
N ASP A 128 -16.19 -12.76 21.77
CA ASP A 128 -14.89 -12.16 22.09
C ASP A 128 -14.52 -12.28 23.58
N HIS A 129 -15.43 -12.78 24.40
CA HIS A 129 -15.26 -12.90 25.85
C HIS A 129 -15.87 -14.24 26.33
N PRO A 130 -15.15 -15.37 26.22
CA PRO A 130 -15.72 -16.72 26.38
C PRO A 130 -16.26 -17.04 27.78
N ARG A 131 -15.90 -16.23 28.78
CA ARG A 131 -16.38 -16.33 30.16
C ARG A 131 -17.68 -15.54 30.41
N THR A 132 -18.18 -14.85 29.40
CA THR A 132 -19.37 -14.00 29.46
C THR A 132 -20.48 -14.61 28.60
N ASN A 133 -21.68 -14.74 29.16
CA ASN A 133 -22.84 -15.24 28.44
C ASN A 133 -23.69 -14.08 27.91
N VAL A 134 -24.22 -14.22 26.69
CA VAL A 134 -25.13 -13.27 26.06
C VAL A 134 -26.37 -13.97 25.51
N PRO A 135 -27.51 -13.26 25.40
CA PRO A 135 -28.71 -13.86 24.85
C PRO A 135 -28.61 -14.02 23.33
N LEU A 136 -29.04 -15.17 22.82
CA LEU A 136 -29.03 -15.44 21.37
C LEU A 136 -29.99 -14.54 20.58
N PHE A 137 -31.14 -14.21 21.17
CA PHE A 137 -32.16 -13.35 20.59
C PHE A 137 -32.30 -12.08 21.44
N ASN A 138 -31.68 -10.99 20.98
CA ASN A 138 -31.55 -9.76 21.76
C ASN A 138 -32.81 -8.87 21.61
N ILE A 139 -33.87 -9.24 22.32
CA ILE A 139 -35.16 -8.51 22.34
C ILE A 139 -34.94 -7.07 22.85
N ARG A 140 -34.04 -6.89 23.83
CA ARG A 140 -33.69 -5.58 24.38
C ARG A 140 -33.15 -4.62 23.32
N ALA A 141 -32.31 -5.11 22.39
CA ALA A 141 -31.77 -4.30 21.29
C ALA A 141 -32.85 -3.88 20.28
N VAL A 142 -33.80 -4.77 19.95
CA VAL A 142 -34.93 -4.42 19.06
C VAL A 142 -35.81 -3.33 19.69
N VAL A 143 -36.11 -3.47 20.98
CA VAL A 143 -36.85 -2.46 21.74
C VAL A 143 -36.06 -1.15 21.82
N ALA A 144 -34.74 -1.19 21.95
CA ALA A 144 -33.89 0.00 21.90
C ALA A 144 -34.00 0.73 20.54
N GLY A 145 -34.00 0.00 19.42
CA GLY A 145 -34.18 0.57 18.07
C GLY A 145 -35.54 1.26 17.88
N ILE A 146 -36.62 0.64 18.37
CA ILE A 146 -37.96 1.28 18.40
C ILE A 146 -37.93 2.56 19.23
N ARG A 147 -37.27 2.51 20.41
CA ARG A 147 -37.12 3.68 21.28
C ARG A 147 -36.25 4.77 20.65
N HIS A 148 -35.25 4.45 19.82
CA HIS A 148 -34.45 5.45 19.09
C HIS A 148 -35.29 6.24 18.09
N GLU A 149 -36.13 5.56 17.29
CA GLU A 149 -37.01 6.25 16.34
C GLU A 149 -38.10 7.06 17.05
N GLN A 150 -38.66 6.54 18.15
CA GLN A 150 -39.55 7.31 19.02
C GLN A 150 -38.87 8.56 19.56
N ARG A 151 -37.60 8.45 20.01
CA ARG A 151 -36.82 9.59 20.50
C ARG A 151 -36.55 10.61 19.39
N ARG A 152 -36.27 10.20 18.16
CA ARG A 152 -36.12 11.12 17.01
C ARG A 152 -37.41 11.88 16.76
N LEU A 153 -38.53 11.17 16.65
CA LEU A 153 -39.84 11.78 16.38
C LEU A 153 -40.29 12.69 17.53
N GLN A 154 -40.08 12.27 18.77
CA GLN A 154 -40.35 13.10 19.95
C GLN A 154 -39.46 14.33 19.98
N ALA A 155 -38.15 14.18 19.74
CA ALA A 155 -37.21 15.29 19.67
C ALA A 155 -37.58 16.28 18.55
N ALA A 156 -38.04 15.79 17.40
CA ALA A 156 -38.54 16.63 16.31
C ALA A 156 -39.82 17.38 16.69
N ALA A 157 -40.73 16.72 17.41
CA ALA A 157 -41.95 17.34 17.92
C ALA A 157 -41.63 18.42 18.98
N ASP A 158 -40.78 18.11 19.95
CA ASP A 158 -40.36 19.01 21.02
C ASP A 158 -39.60 20.22 20.45
N ALA A 159 -38.63 19.98 19.55
CA ALA A 159 -37.94 21.05 18.85
C ALA A 159 -38.90 21.87 17.99
N GLY A 160 -39.84 21.25 17.29
CA GLY A 160 -40.90 21.94 16.56
C GLY A 160 -41.70 22.89 17.46
N GLU A 161 -42.07 22.44 18.66
CA GLU A 161 -42.77 23.24 19.66
C GLU A 161 -41.90 24.38 20.22
N TRP A 162 -40.64 24.10 20.59
CA TRP A 162 -39.72 25.14 21.07
C TRP A 162 -39.43 26.20 20.01
N LEU A 163 -39.25 25.77 18.75
CA LEU A 163 -39.03 26.66 17.62
C LEU A 163 -40.29 27.51 17.33
N ALA A 164 -41.49 26.94 17.45
CA ALA A 164 -42.75 27.67 17.35
C ALA A 164 -42.92 28.70 18.50
N ASN A 165 -42.44 28.37 19.70
CA ASN A 165 -42.53 29.21 20.90
C ASN A 165 -41.32 30.16 21.10
N ASN A 166 -40.40 30.25 20.13
CA ASN A 166 -39.18 31.09 20.21
C ASN A 166 -38.26 30.78 21.41
N ALA A 167 -38.06 29.49 21.74
CA ALA A 167 -37.22 29.03 22.85
C ALA A 167 -35.91 28.34 22.38
N PRO A 168 -34.98 29.05 21.70
CA PRO A 168 -33.78 28.42 21.12
C PRO A 168 -32.76 27.94 22.16
N GLY A 169 -32.81 28.46 23.40
CA GLY A 169 -31.97 28.00 24.49
C GLY A 169 -32.31 26.57 24.94
N GLU A 170 -33.59 26.20 24.90
CA GLU A 170 -34.06 24.84 25.18
C GLU A 170 -33.54 23.88 24.11
N LEU A 171 -33.62 24.23 22.83
CA LEU A 171 -33.10 23.40 21.74
C LEU A 171 -31.58 23.20 21.83
N ILE A 172 -30.81 24.25 22.13
CA ILE A 172 -29.34 24.15 22.29
C ILE A 172 -28.99 23.30 23.52
N THR A 173 -29.67 23.52 24.64
CA THR A 173 -29.44 22.74 25.87
C THR A 173 -29.80 21.28 25.64
N ALA A 174 -30.96 21.01 25.04
CA ALA A 174 -31.40 19.68 24.67
C ALA A 174 -30.47 19.03 23.63
N TRP A 175 -29.88 19.78 22.69
CA TRP A 175 -28.87 19.26 21.76
C TRP A 175 -27.59 18.82 22.48
N LEU A 176 -27.10 19.65 23.39
CA LEU A 176 -25.86 19.43 24.14
C LEU A 176 -26.00 18.31 25.17
N ASP A 177 -27.14 18.26 25.86
CA ASP A 177 -27.49 17.23 26.83
C ASP A 177 -27.80 15.88 26.15
N GLN A 178 -28.08 15.91 24.84
CA GLN A 178 -28.40 14.71 24.09
C GLN A 178 -27.16 14.03 23.54
N GLY A 179 -26.90 12.82 24.05
CA GLY A 179 -25.89 11.91 23.54
C GLY A 179 -26.40 10.97 22.44
N ASP A 180 -27.71 10.92 22.20
CA ASP A 180 -28.34 10.07 21.18
C ASP A 180 -28.35 10.74 19.79
N PRO A 181 -27.65 10.19 18.78
CA PRO A 181 -27.65 10.71 17.41
C PRO A 181 -29.05 10.80 16.78
N ALA A 182 -29.96 9.89 17.13
CA ALA A 182 -31.31 9.87 16.58
C ALA A 182 -32.11 11.11 17.04
N ALA A 183 -31.99 11.47 18.32
CA ALA A 183 -32.66 12.67 18.84
C ALA A 183 -32.02 13.97 18.30
N ARG A 184 -30.69 14.01 18.13
CA ARG A 184 -30.03 15.13 17.43
C ARG A 184 -30.56 15.30 16.01
N ARG A 185 -30.72 14.21 15.26
CA ARG A 185 -31.32 14.27 13.92
C ARG A 185 -32.75 14.82 13.96
N GLY A 186 -33.55 14.42 14.94
CA GLY A 186 -34.90 14.95 15.17
C GLY A 186 -34.92 16.48 15.36
N TYR A 187 -33.94 17.03 16.09
CA TYR A 187 -33.79 18.48 16.23
C TYR A 187 -33.46 19.18 14.91
N ILE A 188 -32.67 18.56 14.02
CA ILE A 188 -32.40 19.08 12.66
C ILE A 188 -33.66 19.01 11.80
N ASP A 189 -34.40 17.90 11.84
CA ASP A 189 -35.63 17.67 11.06
C ASP A 189 -36.71 18.72 11.34
N ALA A 190 -36.71 19.31 12.54
CA ALA A 190 -37.63 20.37 12.95
C ALA A 190 -37.23 21.78 12.46
N LEU A 191 -35.96 22.02 12.09
CA LEU A 191 -35.48 23.35 11.68
C LEU A 191 -36.28 23.99 10.51
N PRO A 192 -36.67 23.24 9.45
CA PRO A 192 -37.48 23.79 8.36
C PRO A 192 -38.85 24.33 8.81
N LEU A 193 -39.35 23.91 9.97
CA LEU A 193 -40.63 24.34 10.53
C LEU A 193 -40.54 25.68 11.27
N ALA A 194 -39.33 26.16 11.58
CA ALA A 194 -39.10 27.40 12.31
C ALA A 194 -39.30 28.65 11.42
N ASN A 195 -39.90 29.70 12.00
CA ASN A 195 -40.03 30.99 11.31
C ASN A 195 -38.68 31.74 11.23
N PRO A 196 -38.48 32.65 10.25
CA PRO A 196 -37.18 33.33 10.06
C PRO A 196 -36.64 34.12 11.28
N PRO A 197 -37.49 34.81 12.08
CA PRO A 197 -37.05 35.40 13.35
C PRO A 197 -36.45 34.38 14.34
N THR A 198 -37.11 33.23 14.58
CA THR A 198 -36.62 32.18 15.48
C THR A 198 -35.25 31.66 15.02
N VAL A 199 -35.13 31.34 13.73
CA VAL A 199 -33.88 30.82 13.14
C VAL A 199 -32.74 31.83 13.31
N SER A 200 -33.03 33.13 13.21
CA SER A 200 -32.03 34.19 13.42
C SER A 200 -31.57 34.32 14.87
N VAL A 201 -32.45 34.08 15.86
CA VAL A 201 -32.06 34.05 17.28
C VAL A 201 -31.23 32.81 17.58
N LEU A 202 -31.65 31.65 17.07
CA LEU A 202 -30.92 30.38 17.21
C LEU A 202 -29.51 30.48 16.63
N ALA A 203 -29.36 31.01 15.40
CA ALA A 203 -28.06 31.21 14.76
C ALA A 203 -27.09 32.08 15.59
N LYS A 204 -27.59 33.17 16.19
CA LYS A 204 -26.77 34.04 17.06
C LYS A 204 -26.33 33.33 18.34
N SER A 205 -27.15 32.42 18.87
CA SER A 205 -26.81 31.65 20.05
C SER A 205 -25.81 30.55 19.74
N LEU A 206 -25.99 29.81 18.64
CA LEU A 206 -25.04 28.80 18.16
C LEU A 206 -23.67 29.43 17.85
N ALA A 207 -23.64 30.57 17.15
CA ALA A 207 -22.40 31.26 16.82
C ALA A 207 -21.60 31.76 18.04
N ARG A 208 -22.24 31.94 19.22
CA ARG A 208 -21.53 32.33 20.46
C ARG A 208 -20.94 31.13 21.19
N GLU A 209 -21.60 29.97 21.14
CA GLU A 209 -21.20 28.82 21.96
C GLU A 209 -20.47 27.72 21.21
N MET A 210 -20.50 27.72 19.88
CA MET A 210 -19.81 26.73 19.05
C MET A 210 -18.30 26.64 19.34
N ASP A 211 -17.63 27.78 19.60
CA ASP A 211 -16.19 27.78 19.94
C ASP A 211 -15.89 27.10 21.29
N ARG A 212 -16.88 27.05 22.19
CA ARG A 212 -16.75 26.40 23.50
C ARG A 212 -17.24 24.96 23.48
N GLN A 213 -18.14 24.65 22.54
CA GLN A 213 -18.81 23.35 22.41
C GLN A 213 -18.87 22.94 20.93
N PRO A 214 -17.78 22.35 20.38
CA PRO A 214 -17.69 21.93 18.98
C PRO A 214 -18.81 20.97 18.53
N ALA A 215 -19.44 20.24 19.47
CA ALA A 215 -20.60 19.40 19.21
C ALA A 215 -21.82 20.15 18.64
N LEU A 216 -21.82 21.48 18.64
CA LEU A 216 -22.84 22.32 18.01
C LEU A 216 -22.58 22.60 16.52
N ALA A 217 -21.40 22.28 15.99
CA ALA A 217 -20.99 22.66 14.63
C ALA A 217 -21.95 22.15 13.56
N GLU A 218 -22.44 20.91 13.70
CA GLU A 218 -23.38 20.32 12.76
C GLU A 218 -24.71 21.08 12.73
N LEU A 219 -25.31 21.30 13.91
CA LEU A 219 -26.53 22.08 14.06
C LEU A 219 -26.36 23.52 13.56
N ALA A 220 -25.21 24.14 13.84
CA ALA A 220 -24.86 25.47 13.35
C ALA A 220 -24.76 25.51 11.82
N GLY A 221 -24.19 24.48 11.19
CA GLY A 221 -24.11 24.34 9.74
C GLY A 221 -25.48 24.29 9.08
N TYR A 222 -26.41 23.46 9.58
CA TYR A 222 -27.77 23.37 9.04
C TYR A 222 -28.58 24.67 9.24
N VAL A 223 -28.40 25.35 10.38
CA VAL A 223 -29.00 26.67 10.62
C VAL A 223 -28.42 27.74 9.68
N ALA A 224 -27.11 27.69 9.40
CA ALA A 224 -26.46 28.60 8.45
C ALA A 224 -26.96 28.38 7.01
N LEU A 225 -27.14 27.12 6.59
CA LEU A 225 -27.76 26.75 5.31
C LEU A 225 -29.15 27.35 5.13
N GLN A 226 -30.02 27.22 6.15
CA GLN A 226 -31.38 27.76 6.12
C GLN A 226 -31.40 29.29 6.03
N ARG A 227 -30.38 29.98 6.55
CA ARG A 227 -30.26 31.44 6.52
C ARG A 227 -29.53 31.99 5.29
N GLY A 228 -28.87 31.16 4.50
CA GLY A 228 -27.97 31.63 3.45
C GLY A 228 -26.72 32.34 4.00
N ASP A 229 -26.24 31.94 5.18
CA ASP A 229 -25.12 32.57 5.91
C ASP A 229 -23.80 31.88 5.57
N ALA A 230 -23.14 32.34 4.50
CA ALA A 230 -21.88 31.75 4.00
C ALA A 230 -20.76 31.73 5.04
N HIS A 231 -20.58 32.81 5.80
CA HIS A 231 -19.56 32.89 6.84
C HIS A 231 -19.87 32.00 8.04
N GLY A 232 -21.13 31.98 8.47
CA GLY A 232 -21.60 31.05 9.50
C GLY A 232 -21.38 29.59 9.10
N LEU A 233 -21.59 29.24 7.84
CA LEU A 233 -21.37 27.89 7.32
C LEU A 233 -19.88 27.57 7.20
N ALA A 234 -19.04 28.45 6.66
CA ALA A 234 -17.59 28.25 6.58
C ALA A 234 -16.98 27.99 7.97
N ARG A 235 -17.45 28.71 8.99
CA ARG A 235 -17.03 28.52 10.38
C ARG A 235 -17.49 27.18 10.96
N ALA A 236 -18.68 26.70 10.60
CA ALA A 236 -19.17 25.38 11.01
C ALA A 236 -18.39 24.24 10.32
N LEU A 237 -18.14 24.34 9.02
CA LEU A 237 -17.39 23.34 8.24
C LEU A 237 -15.96 23.12 8.76
N ARG A 238 -15.30 24.18 9.24
CA ARG A 238 -13.97 24.08 9.88
C ARG A 238 -13.96 23.30 11.20
N ALA A 239 -15.11 23.03 11.78
CA ALA A 239 -15.28 22.27 13.02
C ALA A 239 -16.00 20.92 12.80
N LEU A 240 -16.16 20.49 11.53
CA LEU A 240 -16.86 19.28 11.13
C LEU A 240 -15.96 18.31 10.37
N ASP A 241 -16.24 17.02 10.55
CA ASP A 241 -15.50 15.92 9.93
C ASP A 241 -16.34 15.30 8.78
N GLY A 242 -15.65 14.92 7.69
CA GLY A 242 -16.11 14.13 6.53
C GLY A 242 -17.60 14.23 6.11
N PRO A 243 -18.49 13.30 6.53
CA PRO A 243 -19.83 13.14 5.96
C PRO A 243 -20.75 14.37 6.12
N ALA A 244 -20.67 15.06 7.26
CA ALA A 244 -21.48 16.26 7.50
C ALA A 244 -21.01 17.42 6.59
N THR A 245 -19.70 17.51 6.35
CA THR A 245 -19.07 18.53 5.50
C THR A 245 -19.52 18.40 4.05
N SER A 246 -19.45 17.20 3.47
CA SER A 246 -19.90 16.92 2.08
C SER A 246 -21.39 17.23 1.89
N GLN A 247 -22.23 16.76 2.81
CA GLN A 247 -23.68 16.98 2.74
C GLN A 247 -24.06 18.47 2.85
N LEU A 248 -23.39 19.22 3.73
CA LEU A 248 -23.61 20.66 3.89
C LEU A 248 -23.15 21.43 2.66
N LEU A 249 -21.96 21.12 2.10
CA LEU A 249 -21.43 21.74 0.88
C LEU A 249 -22.31 21.45 -0.34
N TYR A 250 -22.77 20.21 -0.50
CA TYR A 250 -23.71 19.83 -1.55
C TYR A 250 -25.03 20.60 -1.41
N THR A 251 -25.58 20.65 -0.20
CA THR A 251 -26.83 21.38 0.06
C THR A 251 -26.68 22.87 -0.25
N ALA A 252 -25.53 23.47 0.06
CA ALA A 252 -25.20 24.84 -0.34
C ALA A 252 -25.12 24.99 -1.87
N ALA A 253 -24.41 24.09 -2.56
CA ALA A 253 -24.27 24.12 -4.02
C ALA A 253 -25.62 23.99 -4.76
N GLN A 254 -26.55 23.19 -4.21
CA GLN A 254 -27.89 22.99 -4.79
C GLN A 254 -28.86 24.13 -4.48
N ARG A 255 -28.81 24.70 -3.27
CA ARG A 255 -29.84 25.64 -2.79
C ARG A 255 -29.45 27.10 -2.90
N TRP A 256 -28.16 27.42 -2.85
CA TRP A 256 -27.71 28.80 -2.82
C TRP A 256 -27.43 29.33 -4.23
N PRO A 257 -27.73 30.61 -4.53
CA PRO A 257 -27.28 31.26 -5.75
C PRO A 257 -25.76 31.32 -5.85
N ALA A 258 -25.27 31.40 -7.08
CA ALA A 258 -23.85 31.45 -7.44
C ALA A 258 -23.00 32.45 -6.61
N ALA A 259 -23.55 33.62 -6.28
CA ALA A 259 -22.86 34.63 -5.46
C ALA A 259 -22.62 34.18 -4.01
N GLN A 260 -23.55 33.43 -3.41
CA GLN A 260 -23.40 32.88 -2.06
C GLN A 260 -22.44 31.70 -2.04
N GLN A 261 -22.44 30.87 -3.10
CA GLN A 261 -21.45 29.80 -3.28
C GLN A 261 -20.03 30.38 -3.40
N ALA A 262 -19.84 31.44 -4.19
CA ALA A 262 -18.56 32.14 -4.30
C ALA A 262 -18.08 32.72 -2.97
N ALA A 263 -18.99 33.30 -2.18
CA ALA A 263 -18.66 33.86 -0.87
C ALA A 263 -18.22 32.77 0.11
N LEU A 264 -18.91 31.63 0.13
CA LEU A 264 -18.53 30.47 0.95
C LEU A 264 -17.18 29.90 0.54
N LEU A 265 -16.95 29.73 -0.77
CA LEU A 265 -15.69 29.20 -1.29
C LEU A 265 -14.51 30.09 -0.89
N LEU A 266 -14.61 31.41 -1.09
CA LEU A 266 -13.56 32.34 -0.72
C LEU A 266 -13.29 32.31 0.79
N ASP A 267 -14.34 32.28 1.63
CA ASP A 267 -14.19 32.23 3.09
C ASP A 267 -13.51 30.93 3.57
N VAL A 268 -13.77 29.80 2.93
CA VAL A 268 -13.06 28.56 3.22
C VAL A 268 -11.58 28.67 2.83
N LEU A 269 -11.28 29.14 1.60
CA LEU A 269 -9.91 29.23 1.05
C LEU A 269 -9.02 30.30 1.68
N ASP A 270 -9.61 31.36 2.23
CA ASP A 270 -8.87 32.47 2.80
C ASP A 270 -8.62 32.29 4.32
N GLY A 271 -9.20 31.25 4.93
CA GLY A 271 -9.04 30.96 6.36
C GLY A 271 -9.68 32.02 7.27
N PRO A 272 -9.64 31.86 8.61
CA PRO A 272 -10.04 32.92 9.53
C PRO A 272 -9.09 34.13 9.41
N GLU A 273 -9.64 35.35 9.37
CA GLU A 273 -8.88 36.61 9.31
C GLU A 273 -7.80 36.66 10.43
N GLY A 274 -6.51 36.44 10.07
CA GLY A 274 -5.38 36.63 11.00
C GLY A 274 -4.22 35.63 10.98
N GLN A 275 -4.24 34.58 10.16
CA GLN A 275 -3.05 33.72 9.92
C GLN A 275 -2.40 34.04 8.56
N GLU A 276 -1.71 35.17 8.47
CA GLU A 276 -0.72 35.40 7.41
C GLU A 276 0.61 34.78 7.87
N GLY A 277 0.91 33.57 7.41
CA GLY A 277 2.20 32.89 7.60
C GLY A 277 2.37 31.76 6.58
N PRO A 278 3.59 31.44 6.13
CA PRO A 278 3.87 30.43 5.10
C PRO A 278 3.81 28.99 5.63
N ASP A 279 3.13 28.76 6.76
CA ASP A 279 2.98 27.42 7.31
C ASP A 279 1.87 26.70 6.52
N ARG A 280 2.29 25.59 5.91
CA ARG A 280 1.49 24.66 5.10
C ARG A 280 0.11 24.44 5.76
N PRO A 281 -1.02 24.51 5.03
CA PRO A 281 -2.31 24.16 5.61
C PRO A 281 -2.25 22.72 6.14
N ASP A 282 -2.64 22.50 7.41
CA ASP A 282 -2.82 21.16 7.95
C ASP A 282 -3.69 20.32 7.00
N ASP A 283 -3.45 19.00 6.90
CA ASP A 283 -4.11 18.09 5.95
C ASP A 283 -5.66 18.23 5.96
N ASP A 284 -6.24 18.54 7.11
CA ASP A 284 -7.68 18.75 7.28
C ASP A 284 -8.19 20.01 6.56
N HIS A 285 -7.39 21.08 6.53
CA HIS A 285 -7.74 22.31 5.81
C HIS A 285 -7.62 22.10 4.29
N ALA A 286 -6.56 21.42 3.83
CA ALA A 286 -6.39 21.10 2.41
C ALA A 286 -7.54 20.22 1.88
N ARG A 287 -7.99 19.23 2.67
CA ARG A 287 -9.18 18.41 2.34
C ARG A 287 -10.45 19.25 2.25
N LEU A 288 -10.73 20.09 3.26
CA LEU A 288 -11.90 20.96 3.24
C LEU A 288 -11.86 21.95 2.06
N ALA A 289 -10.69 22.50 1.75
CA ALA A 289 -10.48 23.39 0.62
C ALA A 289 -10.75 22.68 -0.71
N ALA A 290 -10.19 21.48 -0.92
CA ALA A 290 -10.45 20.69 -2.12
C ALA A 290 -11.93 20.33 -2.28
N LEU A 291 -12.59 19.85 -1.22
CA LEU A 291 -14.03 19.56 -1.21
C LEU A 291 -14.86 20.80 -1.55
N SER A 292 -14.50 21.95 -0.99
CA SER A 292 -15.20 23.22 -1.25
C SER A 292 -15.01 23.70 -2.68
N ILE A 293 -13.78 23.61 -3.22
CA ILE A 293 -13.49 23.92 -4.63
C ILE A 293 -14.31 23.03 -5.55
N ALA A 294 -14.30 21.72 -5.30
CA ALA A 294 -15.02 20.75 -6.11
C ALA A 294 -16.54 21.02 -6.11
N GLN A 295 -17.13 21.24 -4.93
CA GLN A 295 -18.59 21.32 -4.79
C GLN A 295 -19.17 22.70 -5.14
N LEU A 296 -18.42 23.78 -4.89
CA LEU A 296 -18.89 25.16 -5.06
C LEU A 296 -18.25 25.88 -6.25
N GLY A 297 -17.09 25.41 -6.71
CA GLY A 297 -16.32 26.00 -7.81
C GLY A 297 -17.15 26.29 -9.06
N PRO A 298 -17.97 25.33 -9.57
CA PRO A 298 -18.78 25.54 -10.77
C PRO A 298 -19.70 26.77 -10.69
N GLY A 299 -20.37 27.00 -9.56
CA GLY A 299 -21.22 28.18 -9.34
C GLY A 299 -20.42 29.43 -8.95
N ALA A 300 -19.28 29.26 -8.27
CA ALA A 300 -18.42 30.35 -7.85
C ALA A 300 -17.76 31.10 -9.02
N ARG A 301 -17.67 30.50 -10.22
CA ARG A 301 -17.12 31.12 -11.44
C ARG A 301 -17.79 32.42 -11.87
N SER A 302 -19.02 32.65 -11.43
CA SER A 302 -19.71 33.93 -11.64
C SER A 302 -19.06 35.11 -10.88
N SER A 303 -18.14 34.83 -9.95
CA SER A 303 -17.38 35.80 -9.18
C SER A 303 -15.94 35.89 -9.69
N ALA A 304 -15.55 37.04 -10.24
CA ALA A 304 -14.17 37.30 -10.66
C ALA A 304 -13.15 37.07 -9.53
N LYS A 305 -13.51 37.38 -8.27
CA LYS A 305 -12.65 37.14 -7.11
C LYS A 305 -12.40 35.65 -6.87
N ALA A 306 -13.44 34.82 -7.00
CA ALA A 306 -13.31 33.38 -6.82
C ALA A 306 -12.48 32.76 -7.95
N VAL A 307 -12.68 33.20 -9.20
CA VAL A 307 -11.85 32.78 -10.34
C VAL A 307 -10.38 33.13 -10.12
N THR A 308 -10.06 34.38 -9.77
CA THR A 308 -8.67 34.79 -9.49
C THR A 308 -8.06 33.99 -8.33
N ARG A 309 -8.85 33.66 -7.30
CA ARG A 309 -8.37 32.83 -6.20
C ARG A 309 -8.08 31.40 -6.66
N LEU A 310 -8.96 30.79 -7.46
CA LEU A 310 -8.73 29.46 -8.04
C LEU A 310 -7.52 29.44 -8.98
N GLU A 311 -7.34 30.48 -9.80
CA GLU A 311 -6.17 30.65 -10.66
C GLU A 311 -4.87 30.74 -9.84
N SER A 312 -4.91 31.38 -8.66
CA SER A 312 -3.75 31.45 -7.76
C SER A 312 -3.34 30.11 -7.16
N LEU A 313 -4.22 29.10 -7.21
CA LEU A 313 -3.97 27.76 -6.69
C LEU A 313 -3.47 26.79 -7.77
N LEU A 314 -3.38 27.20 -9.05
CA LEU A 314 -3.06 26.28 -10.16
C LEU A 314 -1.72 25.55 -10.02
N ASP A 315 -0.75 26.20 -9.38
CA ASP A 315 0.59 25.67 -9.11
C ASP A 315 0.70 25.07 -7.70
N ASP A 316 -0.39 25.04 -6.92
CA ASP A 316 -0.43 24.39 -5.61
C ASP A 316 -0.40 22.85 -5.78
N PRO A 317 0.53 22.14 -5.13
CA PRO A 317 0.70 20.70 -5.31
C PRO A 317 -0.46 19.86 -4.76
N LEU A 318 -1.29 20.40 -3.84
CA LEU A 318 -2.44 19.70 -3.28
C LEU A 318 -3.76 20.13 -3.93
N LEU A 319 -3.90 21.43 -4.21
CA LEU A 319 -5.17 22.02 -4.64
C LEU A 319 -5.23 22.36 -6.14
N GLY A 320 -4.09 22.43 -6.83
CA GLY A 320 -4.02 22.91 -8.21
C GLY A 320 -4.80 22.05 -9.20
N ALA A 321 -4.78 20.74 -9.03
CA ALA A 321 -5.57 19.82 -9.83
C ALA A 321 -7.09 20.05 -9.65
N THR A 322 -7.55 20.22 -8.41
CA THR A 322 -8.96 20.52 -8.09
C THR A 322 -9.37 21.91 -8.61
N ALA A 323 -8.48 22.90 -8.53
CA ALA A 323 -8.71 24.23 -9.07
C ALA A 323 -8.81 24.22 -10.61
N LYS A 324 -7.94 23.47 -11.29
CA LYS A 324 -8.00 23.23 -12.74
C LYS A 324 -9.34 22.64 -13.15
N LEU A 325 -9.81 21.60 -12.45
CA LEU A 325 -11.12 20.99 -12.68
C LEU A 325 -12.27 22.01 -12.53
N ALA A 326 -12.30 22.75 -11.41
CA ALA A 326 -13.33 23.74 -11.15
C ALA A 326 -13.37 24.86 -12.22
N LEU A 327 -12.21 25.23 -12.77
CA LEU A 327 -12.10 26.20 -13.87
C LEU A 327 -12.53 25.59 -15.21
N ALA A 328 -12.16 24.34 -15.47
CA ALA A 328 -12.40 23.63 -16.73
C ALA A 328 -13.84 23.15 -16.92
N ALA A 329 -14.58 22.85 -15.85
CA ALA A 329 -15.88 22.20 -15.91
C ALA A 329 -16.97 23.03 -16.61
N GLN A 330 -17.03 23.09 -17.95
CA GLN A 330 -18.30 23.40 -18.64
C GLN A 330 -19.28 22.28 -18.28
N HIS A 331 -20.09 22.48 -17.24
CA HIS A 331 -21.26 21.65 -17.05
C HIS A 331 -22.16 21.89 -18.27
N GLU A 332 -22.30 20.86 -19.11
CA GLU A 332 -23.53 20.66 -19.85
C GLU A 332 -24.67 20.82 -18.84
N GLN A 333 -25.42 21.90 -19.01
CA GLN A 333 -26.52 22.22 -18.11
C GLN A 333 -27.45 21.01 -18.07
N VAL A 334 -27.83 20.58 -16.87
CA VAL A 334 -29.07 19.86 -16.66
C VAL A 334 -30.20 20.81 -17.05
N THR A 335 -30.50 20.85 -18.35
CA THR A 335 -31.71 21.49 -18.83
C THR A 335 -32.88 20.70 -18.27
N LYS A 336 -33.75 21.35 -17.50
CA LYS A 336 -35.11 20.88 -17.29
C LYS A 336 -35.77 20.77 -18.68
N VAL A 337 -35.74 19.58 -19.27
CA VAL A 337 -36.43 19.32 -20.54
C VAL A 337 -37.91 19.10 -20.22
N THR A 338 -38.75 19.86 -20.92
CA THR A 338 -40.21 19.69 -20.91
C THR A 338 -40.53 18.55 -21.90
N PRO A 339 -41.37 17.57 -21.54
CA PRO A 339 -41.54 16.38 -22.37
C PRO A 339 -42.19 16.72 -23.72
N SER A 340 -41.65 16.15 -24.80
CA SER A 340 -42.32 16.08 -26.10
C SER A 340 -43.15 14.79 -26.17
N PRO A 341 -44.40 14.83 -26.64
CA PRO A 341 -45.28 13.65 -26.63
C PRO A 341 -45.10 12.78 -27.88
N GLY A 342 -44.88 11.48 -27.64
CA GLY A 342 -44.89 10.40 -28.64
C GLY A 342 -43.71 9.47 -28.36
N THR A 343 -43.88 8.26 -27.84
CA THR A 343 -44.66 7.14 -28.40
C THR A 343 -44.95 6.18 -27.25
N GLN A 344 -46.16 5.60 -27.16
CA GLN A 344 -46.48 4.66 -26.07
C GLN A 344 -45.81 3.30 -26.31
N SER A 345 -44.84 2.95 -25.47
CA SER A 345 -44.39 1.57 -25.21
C SER A 345 -45.04 1.02 -23.94
N ASN A 346 -45.20 -0.30 -23.87
CA ASN A 346 -45.90 -1.03 -22.80
C ASN A 346 -45.05 -1.21 -21.53
N HIS A 347 -44.28 -0.20 -21.10
CA HIS A 347 -43.52 -0.25 -19.84
C HIS A 347 -44.29 0.53 -18.75
N ASN A 348 -44.44 -0.07 -17.57
CA ASN A 348 -45.13 0.53 -16.41
C ASN A 348 -44.13 1.20 -15.44
N GLY A 349 -42.94 1.54 -15.92
CA GLY A 349 -41.83 2.03 -15.09
C GLY A 349 -42.09 3.38 -14.43
N THR A 350 -41.47 3.59 -13.27
CA THR A 350 -41.62 4.81 -12.46
C THR A 350 -40.27 5.33 -11.99
N LEU A 351 -40.07 6.65 -12.04
CA LEU A 351 -38.91 7.27 -11.41
C LEU A 351 -39.01 7.20 -9.89
N ALA A 352 -37.92 6.78 -9.26
CA ALA A 352 -37.78 6.76 -7.81
C ALA A 352 -36.45 7.36 -7.35
N GLU A 353 -36.49 8.03 -6.20
CA GLU A 353 -35.35 8.70 -5.61
C GLU A 353 -34.89 7.99 -4.32
N TRP A 354 -33.59 7.72 -4.20
CA TRP A 354 -32.97 7.36 -2.95
C TRP A 354 -32.97 8.57 -2.01
N VAL A 355 -33.52 8.38 -0.82
CA VAL A 355 -33.62 9.42 0.21
C VAL A 355 -33.16 8.84 1.54
N GLU A 356 -32.71 9.71 2.44
CA GLU A 356 -32.34 9.27 3.78
C GLU A 356 -33.54 8.71 4.55
N THR A 357 -34.69 9.39 4.48
CA THR A 357 -35.93 8.99 5.16
C THR A 357 -37.13 9.11 4.24
N ASN A 358 -38.12 8.21 4.41
CA ASN A 358 -39.40 8.25 3.70
C ASN A 358 -40.60 8.23 4.69
N PRO A 359 -40.78 9.27 5.52
CA PRO A 359 -41.76 9.27 6.61
C PRO A 359 -43.23 9.22 6.15
N GLY A 360 -43.49 9.43 4.86
CA GLY A 360 -44.83 9.36 4.26
C GLY A 360 -45.11 8.09 3.46
N ASN A 361 -44.16 7.13 3.41
CA ASN A 361 -44.20 5.96 2.52
C ASN A 361 -44.55 6.33 1.06
N ASP A 362 -43.92 7.39 0.55
CA ASP A 362 -44.07 7.81 -0.85
C ASP A 362 -43.46 6.72 -1.74
N PRO A 363 -44.23 6.08 -2.65
CA PRO A 363 -43.73 5.02 -3.51
C PRO A 363 -42.66 5.51 -4.51
N ALA A 364 -42.53 6.82 -4.74
CA ALA A 364 -41.46 7.41 -5.55
C ALA A 364 -40.15 7.63 -4.77
N ARG A 365 -40.07 7.19 -3.51
CA ARG A 365 -38.91 7.38 -2.63
C ARG A 365 -38.48 6.09 -1.96
N ILE A 366 -37.17 5.83 -1.93
CA ILE A 366 -36.58 4.64 -1.32
C ILE A 366 -35.69 5.08 -0.17
N ALA A 367 -36.03 4.70 1.06
CA ALA A 367 -35.30 5.12 2.26
C ALA A 367 -34.01 4.32 2.45
N LEU A 368 -32.87 4.99 2.59
CA LEU A 368 -31.58 4.37 2.90
C LEU A 368 -31.30 4.26 4.40
N GLY A 369 -31.75 5.25 5.20
CA GLY A 369 -31.44 5.38 6.62
C GLY A 369 -30.18 6.21 6.90
N TYR A 370 -29.50 6.66 5.84
CA TYR A 370 -28.41 7.63 5.84
C TYR A 370 -28.47 8.48 4.55
N PRO A 371 -27.82 9.65 4.49
CA PRO A 371 -27.81 10.47 3.28
C PRO A 371 -27.29 9.69 2.07
N PRO A 372 -27.99 9.73 0.91
CA PRO A 372 -27.46 9.18 -0.33
C PRO A 372 -26.12 9.85 -0.68
N PRO A 373 -25.05 9.09 -0.91
CA PRO A 373 -23.74 9.63 -1.30
C PRO A 373 -23.80 10.42 -2.59
N ILE A 374 -23.03 11.51 -2.66
CA ILE A 374 -22.94 12.35 -3.85
C ILE A 374 -21.49 12.30 -4.37
N PRO A 375 -21.26 11.99 -5.66
CA PRO A 375 -19.91 11.97 -6.20
C PRO A 375 -19.35 13.39 -6.26
N VAL A 376 -18.13 13.57 -5.76
CA VAL A 376 -17.46 14.88 -5.71
C VAL A 376 -16.35 14.95 -6.76
N GLU A 377 -16.27 16.06 -7.49
CA GLU A 377 -15.21 16.33 -8.48
C GLU A 377 -13.89 16.75 -7.81
N THR A 378 -13.26 15.83 -7.08
CA THR A 378 -11.97 16.06 -6.40
C THR A 378 -10.97 14.97 -6.73
N PRO A 379 -9.68 15.31 -6.95
CA PRO A 379 -8.60 14.34 -7.05
C PRO A 379 -8.17 13.81 -5.67
N LEU A 380 -8.39 14.58 -4.60
CA LEU A 380 -7.98 14.18 -3.25
C LEU A 380 -8.95 13.16 -2.64
N PRO A 381 -8.44 12.09 -2.01
CA PRO A 381 -9.27 11.14 -1.29
C PRO A 381 -9.94 11.77 -0.06
N PHE A 382 -11.20 11.40 0.18
CA PHE A 382 -11.99 11.82 1.35
C PHE A 382 -12.94 10.69 1.79
N ASP A 383 -13.74 10.95 2.82
CA ASP A 383 -14.83 10.08 3.27
C ASP A 383 -16.04 10.28 2.34
N GLY A 384 -16.01 9.63 1.17
CA GLY A 384 -17.05 9.68 0.14
C GLY A 384 -16.52 9.26 -1.23
N PHE A 385 -17.36 9.40 -2.27
CA PHE A 385 -17.04 8.95 -3.62
C PHE A 385 -16.54 10.08 -4.51
N ARG A 386 -15.48 9.85 -5.27
CA ARG A 386 -15.02 10.77 -6.32
C ARG A 386 -15.77 10.52 -7.62
N SER A 387 -16.04 11.61 -8.33
CA SER A 387 -16.50 11.54 -9.73
C SER A 387 -15.45 10.85 -10.62
N TYR A 388 -15.85 10.35 -11.80
CA TYR A 388 -14.89 9.85 -12.79
C TYR A 388 -13.81 10.90 -13.14
N ALA A 389 -14.18 12.17 -13.28
CA ALA A 389 -13.23 13.24 -13.58
C ALA A 389 -12.22 13.44 -12.44
N GLY A 390 -12.69 13.39 -11.19
CA GLY A 390 -11.84 13.48 -10.00
C GLY A 390 -10.85 12.32 -9.92
N LEU A 391 -11.32 11.08 -10.09
CA LEU A 391 -10.48 9.88 -10.16
C LEU A 391 -9.44 9.99 -11.27
N HIS A 392 -9.86 10.31 -12.50
CA HIS A 392 -8.96 10.39 -13.65
C HIS A 392 -7.88 11.46 -13.45
N VAL A 393 -8.23 12.65 -12.96
CA VAL A 393 -7.24 13.69 -12.67
C VAL A 393 -6.25 13.25 -11.59
N ARG A 394 -6.71 12.55 -10.55
CA ARG A 394 -5.81 11.97 -9.56
C ARG A 394 -4.82 10.99 -10.20
N HIS A 395 -5.30 10.13 -11.08
CA HIS A 395 -4.45 9.15 -11.76
C HIS A 395 -3.40 9.81 -12.66
N GLN A 396 -3.78 10.87 -13.41
CA GLN A 396 -2.83 11.62 -14.22
C GLN A 396 -1.80 12.36 -13.35
N ALA A 397 -2.23 12.98 -12.25
CA ALA A 397 -1.30 13.61 -11.31
C ALA A 397 -0.28 12.59 -10.75
N LEU A 398 -0.71 11.39 -10.39
CA LEU A 398 0.22 10.34 -9.93
C LEU A 398 1.21 9.89 -11.00
N ALA A 399 0.79 9.86 -12.27
CA ALA A 399 1.66 9.56 -13.41
C ALA A 399 2.68 10.68 -13.69
N ASP A 400 2.27 11.94 -13.52
CA ASP A 400 3.15 13.10 -13.72
C ASP A 400 4.13 13.28 -12.54
N ASP A 401 3.70 12.95 -11.31
CA ASP A 401 4.45 13.24 -10.08
C ASP A 401 5.36 12.08 -9.63
N THR A 402 5.19 10.88 -10.18
CA THR A 402 5.94 9.68 -9.75
C THR A 402 6.43 8.85 -10.93
N PRO A 403 7.62 8.22 -10.85
CA PRO A 403 8.09 7.31 -11.89
C PRO A 403 7.40 5.94 -11.88
N TRP A 404 6.52 5.71 -10.90
CA TRP A 404 5.93 4.39 -10.61
C TRP A 404 4.61 4.12 -11.32
N VAL A 405 4.04 5.11 -12.02
CA VAL A 405 2.70 5.03 -12.61
C VAL A 405 2.77 5.29 -14.11
N HIS A 406 2.50 4.25 -14.89
CA HIS A 406 2.53 4.32 -16.35
C HIS A 406 1.10 4.23 -16.91
N PRO A 407 0.52 5.34 -17.42
CA PRO A 407 -0.86 5.37 -17.89
C PRO A 407 -1.00 4.86 -19.33
N HIS A 408 -2.02 4.03 -19.57
CA HIS A 408 -2.29 3.44 -20.89
C HIS A 408 -3.78 3.51 -21.24
N VAL A 409 -4.08 3.90 -22.49
CA VAL A 409 -5.42 3.75 -23.07
C VAL A 409 -5.51 2.36 -23.70
N ILE A 410 -6.32 1.48 -23.12
CA ILE A 410 -6.46 0.07 -23.55
C ILE A 410 -7.67 -0.18 -24.45
N GLY A 411 -8.53 0.82 -24.60
CA GLY A 411 -9.71 0.70 -25.46
C GLY A 411 -10.58 1.96 -25.43
N THR A 412 -11.72 1.87 -26.10
CA THR A 412 -12.70 2.95 -26.19
C THR A 412 -14.10 2.39 -26.00
N THR A 413 -14.91 3.04 -25.19
CA THR A 413 -16.30 2.63 -24.92
C THR A 413 -17.24 2.91 -26.09
N HIS A 414 -18.49 2.43 -26.02
CA HIS A 414 -19.53 2.73 -27.02
C HIS A 414 -19.82 4.22 -27.21
N LYS A 415 -19.65 5.06 -26.17
CA LYS A 415 -19.78 6.52 -26.28
C LYS A 415 -18.46 7.23 -26.60
N GLY A 416 -17.43 6.51 -27.03
CA GLY A 416 -16.18 7.11 -27.51
C GLY A 416 -15.23 7.56 -26.41
N ARG A 417 -15.38 7.05 -25.18
CA ARG A 417 -14.52 7.43 -24.04
C ARG A 417 -13.35 6.47 -23.89
N SER A 418 -12.18 6.99 -23.56
CA SER A 418 -11.00 6.16 -23.31
C SER A 418 -11.18 5.30 -22.05
N ILE A 419 -10.78 4.04 -22.17
CA ILE A 419 -10.65 3.11 -21.04
C ILE A 419 -9.19 3.15 -20.62
N TRP A 420 -8.94 3.58 -19.37
CA TRP A 420 -7.60 3.76 -18.83
C TRP A 420 -7.21 2.58 -17.94
N ALA A 421 -6.00 2.08 -18.16
CA ALA A 421 -5.30 1.18 -17.28
C ALA A 421 -3.97 1.83 -16.84
N TYR A 422 -3.45 1.41 -15.70
CA TYR A 422 -2.20 1.92 -15.17
C TYR A 422 -1.32 0.73 -14.80
N ARG A 423 -0.11 0.68 -15.36
CA ARG A 423 0.93 -0.26 -14.93
C ARG A 423 1.71 0.39 -13.80
N LEU A 424 1.83 -0.31 -12.68
CA LEU A 424 2.51 0.14 -11.47
C LEU A 424 3.78 -0.68 -11.28
N GLY A 425 4.87 0.01 -10.98
CA GLY A 425 6.21 -0.56 -10.93
C GLY A 425 7.22 0.43 -11.50
N ASP A 426 8.49 0.09 -11.41
CA ASP A 426 9.55 0.84 -12.06
C ASP A 426 9.42 0.81 -13.60
N GLY A 427 10.36 1.48 -14.26
CA GLY A 427 10.33 1.62 -15.71
C GLY A 427 10.68 0.33 -16.44
N ASP A 428 11.43 -0.57 -15.81
CA ASP A 428 11.92 -1.77 -16.47
C ASP A 428 10.93 -2.94 -16.31
N LEU A 429 11.41 -4.16 -16.60
CA LEU A 429 10.62 -5.39 -16.52
C LEU A 429 11.43 -6.48 -15.82
N GLU A 430 12.46 -6.09 -15.07
CA GLU A 430 13.43 -6.96 -14.43
C GLU A 430 13.51 -6.65 -12.94
N THR A 431 13.43 -7.70 -12.12
CA THR A 431 13.71 -7.56 -10.70
C THR A 431 15.14 -7.03 -10.47
N PRO A 432 15.43 -6.49 -9.26
CA PRO A 432 16.75 -6.22 -8.71
C PRO A 432 17.88 -7.18 -9.07
N TRP A 433 17.54 -8.45 -9.29
CA TRP A 433 18.45 -9.57 -9.49
C TRP A 433 18.59 -9.98 -10.95
N GLY A 434 17.99 -9.23 -11.89
CA GLY A 434 18.02 -9.52 -13.33
C GLY A 434 17.02 -10.60 -13.79
N LEU A 435 16.03 -10.94 -12.97
CA LEU A 435 14.95 -11.87 -13.36
C LEU A 435 13.74 -11.14 -13.93
N PRO A 436 13.04 -11.68 -14.94
CA PRO A 436 11.83 -11.06 -15.45
C PRO A 436 10.73 -10.96 -14.38
N GLU A 437 10.17 -9.76 -14.23
CA GLU A 437 9.12 -9.50 -13.27
C GLU A 437 7.82 -10.25 -13.59
N PRO A 438 7.01 -10.61 -12.59
CA PRO A 438 5.64 -11.04 -12.78
C PRO A 438 4.68 -9.87 -13.03
N ALA A 439 3.50 -10.20 -13.55
CA ALA A 439 2.38 -9.29 -13.65
C ALA A 439 1.20 -9.70 -12.76
N THR A 440 0.46 -8.71 -12.26
CA THR A 440 -0.88 -8.90 -11.65
C THR A 440 -1.88 -7.99 -12.36
N LEU A 441 -3.16 -8.38 -12.38
CA LEU A 441 -4.22 -7.55 -12.96
C LEU A 441 -5.39 -7.40 -11.99
N THR A 442 -5.78 -6.16 -11.71
CA THR A 442 -6.96 -5.85 -10.88
C THR A 442 -7.89 -4.90 -11.61
N ASN A 443 -9.13 -5.33 -11.82
CA ASN A 443 -10.16 -4.60 -12.53
C ASN A 443 -11.23 -4.06 -11.56
N GLY A 444 -11.73 -2.85 -11.80
CA GLY A 444 -12.83 -2.25 -11.05
C GLY A 444 -13.82 -1.52 -11.97
N GLY A 445 -14.99 -1.20 -11.43
CA GLY A 445 -16.00 -0.42 -12.15
C GLY A 445 -16.54 -1.10 -13.41
N ILE A 446 -16.55 -2.44 -13.46
CA ILE A 446 -17.19 -3.20 -14.55
C ILE A 446 -18.71 -3.07 -14.51
N HIS A 447 -19.30 -3.06 -13.31
CA HIS A 447 -20.69 -2.67 -13.09
C HIS A 447 -20.77 -1.23 -12.59
N ALA A 448 -21.56 -0.42 -13.29
CA ALA A 448 -21.58 1.01 -13.11
C ALA A 448 -22.02 1.49 -11.71
N ARG A 449 -22.98 0.79 -11.07
CA ARG A 449 -23.54 1.17 -9.76
C ARG A 449 -22.64 0.88 -8.56
N GLU A 450 -21.54 0.16 -8.76
CA GLU A 450 -20.70 -0.39 -7.70
C GLU A 450 -19.57 0.59 -7.35
N TRP A 451 -19.95 1.77 -6.83
CA TRP A 451 -19.04 2.92 -6.67
C TRP A 451 -17.88 2.71 -5.68
N SER A 452 -17.95 1.72 -4.80
CA SER A 452 -16.81 1.35 -3.95
C SER A 452 -15.63 0.81 -4.75
N THR A 453 -15.90 0.21 -5.91
CA THR A 453 -14.88 -0.51 -6.68
C THR A 453 -13.85 0.42 -7.33
N PRO A 454 -14.23 1.56 -7.98
CA PRO A 454 -13.23 2.49 -8.51
C PRO A 454 -12.42 3.17 -7.40
N GLU A 455 -13.02 3.39 -6.23
CA GLU A 455 -12.30 3.94 -5.07
C GLU A 455 -11.24 2.97 -4.55
N VAL A 456 -11.58 1.68 -4.39
CA VAL A 456 -10.63 0.65 -3.94
C VAL A 456 -9.48 0.49 -4.92
N VAL A 457 -9.77 0.34 -6.23
CA VAL A 457 -8.72 0.15 -7.24
C VAL A 457 -7.85 1.41 -7.38
N THR A 458 -8.43 2.61 -7.24
CA THR A 458 -7.65 3.85 -7.13
C THR A 458 -6.82 3.90 -5.85
N GLY A 459 -7.30 3.33 -4.75
CA GLY A 459 -6.54 3.21 -3.50
C GLY A 459 -5.27 2.37 -3.65
N ILE A 460 -5.32 1.29 -4.45
CA ILE A 460 -4.14 0.47 -4.78
C ILE A 460 -3.09 1.31 -5.52
N LEU A 461 -3.54 2.04 -6.55
CA LEU A 461 -2.71 2.98 -7.30
C LEU A 461 -2.08 4.04 -6.39
N GLU A 462 -2.89 4.68 -5.54
CA GLU A 462 -2.42 5.69 -4.57
C GLU A 462 -1.38 5.10 -3.62
N GLN A 463 -1.64 3.90 -3.07
CA GLN A 463 -0.73 3.28 -2.12
C GLN A 463 0.63 2.94 -2.73
N LEU A 464 0.68 2.35 -3.93
CA LEU A 464 1.94 2.04 -4.60
C LEU A 464 2.64 3.29 -5.14
N ALA A 465 1.91 4.33 -5.56
CA ALA A 465 2.52 5.55 -6.05
C ALA A 465 3.11 6.44 -4.94
N THR A 466 2.43 6.53 -3.78
CA THR A 466 2.75 7.54 -2.76
C THR A 466 3.30 6.99 -1.45
N ALA A 467 3.41 5.67 -1.26
CA ALA A 467 4.07 5.12 -0.07
C ALA A 467 5.50 5.65 0.04
N PRO A 468 5.99 6.01 1.25
CA PRO A 468 7.37 6.44 1.44
C PRO A 468 8.36 5.39 0.93
N ALA A 469 9.50 5.85 0.38
CA ALA A 469 10.62 4.98 0.07
C ALA A 469 11.38 4.66 1.37
N ASP A 470 10.87 3.69 2.12
CA ASP A 470 11.42 3.27 3.42
C ASP A 470 12.28 2.00 3.33
N GLY A 471 12.52 1.52 2.11
CA GLY A 471 13.25 0.31 1.80
C GLY A 471 12.50 -0.95 2.21
N HIS A 472 11.16 -0.98 2.20
CA HIS A 472 10.39 -2.16 2.60
C HIS A 472 9.44 -2.67 1.49
N ILE A 473 8.25 -3.13 1.84
CA ILE A 473 7.37 -3.91 0.95
C ILE A 473 6.90 -3.12 -0.28
N HIS A 474 6.66 -1.81 -0.15
CA HIS A 474 6.24 -0.98 -1.30
C HIS A 474 7.37 -0.79 -2.29
N ASP A 475 8.60 -0.58 -1.82
CA ASP A 475 9.78 -0.50 -2.68
C ASP A 475 10.08 -1.84 -3.33
N TYR A 476 9.97 -2.95 -2.59
CA TYR A 476 10.05 -4.29 -3.18
C TYR A 476 9.01 -4.51 -4.30
N LEU A 477 7.76 -4.10 -4.10
CA LEU A 477 6.74 -4.26 -5.14
C LEU A 477 6.97 -3.35 -6.35
N ARG A 478 7.51 -2.14 -6.15
CA ARG A 478 7.87 -1.24 -7.25
C ARG A 478 8.99 -1.82 -8.10
N ASP A 479 9.97 -2.43 -7.46
CA ASP A 479 11.16 -2.99 -8.10
C ASP A 479 10.94 -4.42 -8.65
N SER A 480 9.86 -5.12 -8.28
CA SER A 480 9.76 -6.58 -8.54
C SER A 480 8.41 -7.07 -9.04
N VAL A 481 7.44 -6.19 -9.29
CA VAL A 481 6.09 -6.57 -9.74
C VAL A 481 5.49 -5.52 -10.68
N ASN A 482 5.02 -5.95 -11.85
CA ASN A 482 4.15 -5.15 -12.72
C ASN A 482 2.68 -5.29 -12.28
N ALA A 483 2.22 -4.42 -11.39
CA ALA A 483 0.81 -4.42 -10.99
C ALA A 483 -0.03 -3.58 -11.96
N VAL A 484 -0.87 -4.23 -12.75
CA VAL A 484 -1.78 -3.56 -13.70
C VAL A 484 -3.14 -3.34 -13.03
N VAL A 485 -3.62 -2.10 -13.03
CA VAL A 485 -4.92 -1.74 -12.47
C VAL A 485 -5.80 -1.03 -13.50
N ILE A 486 -7.10 -1.38 -13.52
CA ILE A 486 -8.13 -0.73 -14.33
C ILE A 486 -9.19 -0.18 -13.37
N PRO A 487 -9.11 1.10 -12.97
CA PRO A 487 -10.03 1.65 -11.97
C PRO A 487 -11.49 1.69 -12.42
N VAL A 488 -11.75 1.97 -13.71
CA VAL A 488 -13.11 2.04 -14.27
C VAL A 488 -13.13 1.44 -15.66
N LEU A 489 -13.60 0.19 -15.78
CA LEU A 489 -13.78 -0.46 -17.08
C LEU A 489 -15.01 0.08 -17.83
N ASN A 490 -16.18 0.14 -17.16
CA ASN A 490 -17.43 0.64 -17.72
C ASN A 490 -17.57 2.15 -17.49
N VAL A 491 -16.72 2.94 -18.15
CA VAL A 491 -16.69 4.41 -18.02
C VAL A 491 -18.06 5.02 -18.34
N ASP A 492 -18.69 4.52 -19.39
CA ASP A 492 -19.99 4.98 -19.87
C ASP A 492 -21.10 4.84 -18.83
N GLY A 493 -21.27 3.63 -18.30
CA GLY A 493 -22.25 3.37 -17.26
C GLY A 493 -21.90 4.08 -15.96
N PHE A 494 -20.63 4.13 -15.56
CA PHE A 494 -20.22 4.79 -14.32
C PHE A 494 -20.57 6.28 -14.35
N GLN A 495 -20.29 6.99 -15.45
CA GLN A 495 -20.73 8.38 -15.60
C GLN A 495 -22.26 8.53 -15.61
N GLN A 496 -23.00 7.58 -16.18
CA GLN A 496 -24.47 7.60 -16.16
C GLN A 496 -25.02 7.50 -14.73
N THR A 497 -24.44 6.63 -13.88
CA THR A 497 -24.85 6.56 -12.48
C THR A 497 -24.53 7.84 -11.71
N GLN A 498 -23.39 8.48 -12.00
CA GLN A 498 -22.98 9.74 -11.37
C GLN A 498 -23.81 10.95 -11.84
N ARG A 499 -24.35 10.92 -13.06
CA ARG A 499 -25.29 11.92 -13.57
C ARG A 499 -26.60 11.95 -12.78
N TYR A 500 -27.03 10.79 -12.27
CA TYR A 500 -28.27 10.60 -11.54
C TYR A 500 -28.01 9.96 -10.16
N PRO A 501 -27.25 10.60 -9.26
CA PRO A 501 -26.68 9.96 -8.07
C PRO A 501 -27.73 9.51 -7.05
N THR A 502 -28.94 10.10 -7.09
CA THR A 502 -30.07 9.74 -6.23
C THR A 502 -31.25 9.18 -7.01
N GLN A 503 -31.32 9.41 -8.33
CA GLN A 503 -32.48 9.10 -9.14
C GLN A 503 -32.31 7.77 -9.86
N ASN A 504 -33.40 7.04 -9.99
CA ASN A 504 -33.42 5.76 -10.67
C ASN A 504 -34.72 5.62 -11.44
N TYR A 505 -34.66 4.85 -12.52
CA TYR A 505 -35.86 4.33 -13.14
C TYR A 505 -36.16 2.93 -12.60
N LEU A 506 -37.36 2.74 -12.06
CA LEU A 506 -37.87 1.44 -11.62
C LEU A 506 -38.64 0.79 -12.76
N ASP A 507 -38.26 -0.42 -13.16
CA ASP A 507 -39.04 -1.22 -14.10
C ASP A 507 -38.91 -2.72 -13.79
N SER A 508 -39.82 -3.53 -14.32
CA SER A 508 -39.77 -5.00 -14.18
C SER A 508 -38.80 -5.59 -15.20
N ASP A 509 -37.88 -6.44 -14.75
CA ASP A 509 -37.01 -7.27 -15.60
C ASP A 509 -37.73 -8.60 -15.91
N PRO A 510 -37.66 -9.15 -17.14
CA PRO A 510 -38.25 -10.44 -17.49
C PRO A 510 -37.84 -11.61 -16.58
N ASP A 511 -36.61 -11.58 -16.04
CA ASP A 511 -36.04 -12.56 -15.13
C ASP A 511 -36.30 -12.21 -13.64
N PHE A 512 -36.53 -10.93 -13.33
CA PHE A 512 -36.77 -10.41 -11.98
C PHE A 512 -37.94 -9.40 -11.95
N PRO A 513 -39.19 -9.87 -11.93
CA PRO A 513 -40.38 -9.06 -12.23
C PRO A 513 -40.85 -8.13 -11.10
N ASP A 514 -40.20 -8.14 -9.93
CA ASP A 514 -40.51 -7.24 -8.83
C ASP A 514 -39.90 -5.85 -9.10
N SER A 515 -40.73 -4.80 -9.21
CA SER A 515 -40.35 -3.42 -9.55
C SER A 515 -39.12 -2.96 -8.79
N SER A 516 -37.99 -2.81 -9.49
CA SER A 516 -36.70 -2.54 -8.88
C SER A 516 -35.91 -1.58 -9.76
N PRO A 517 -34.91 -0.86 -9.24
CA PRO A 517 -34.24 0.17 -10.02
C PRO A 517 -33.27 -0.42 -11.06
N ARG A 518 -33.26 0.14 -12.28
CA ARG A 518 -32.59 -0.44 -13.47
C ARG A 518 -31.69 0.52 -14.25
N ASP A 519 -31.99 1.82 -14.21
CA ASP A 519 -31.12 2.88 -14.74
C ASP A 519 -30.96 4.02 -13.73
N GLY A 520 -30.21 5.07 -14.07
CA GLY A 520 -29.81 6.14 -13.15
C GLY A 520 -28.73 5.65 -12.19
N ARG A 521 -28.84 5.95 -10.89
CA ARG A 521 -27.87 5.50 -9.86
C ARG A 521 -27.66 3.97 -9.85
N MET A 522 -28.65 3.21 -10.31
CA MET A 522 -28.66 1.74 -10.29
C MET A 522 -28.35 1.09 -11.64
N ARG A 523 -27.90 1.88 -12.63
CA ARG A 523 -27.39 1.32 -13.88
C ARG A 523 -26.25 0.33 -13.60
N ARG A 524 -26.31 -0.84 -14.22
CA ARG A 524 -25.30 -1.90 -14.10
C ARG A 524 -24.47 -2.07 -15.38
N LYS A 525 -25.16 -2.20 -16.52
CA LYS A 525 -24.62 -2.55 -17.85
C LYS A 525 -23.85 -1.38 -18.49
N ASN A 526 -23.12 -1.65 -19.57
CA ASN A 526 -22.56 -0.58 -20.43
C ASN A 526 -23.67 0.17 -21.19
N LEU A 527 -23.36 1.16 -22.05
CA LEU A 527 -24.37 1.97 -22.77
C LEU A 527 -24.60 1.56 -24.24
N LEU A 528 -24.48 0.26 -24.58
CA LEU A 528 -24.91 -0.22 -25.90
C LEU A 528 -26.42 0.00 -26.08
N ASP A 529 -26.83 0.68 -27.16
CA ASP A 529 -28.22 0.99 -27.49
C ASP A 529 -29.04 1.72 -26.39
N ALA A 530 -28.35 2.33 -25.42
CA ALA A 530 -28.94 3.20 -24.40
C ALA A 530 -28.40 4.64 -24.53
N ASP A 531 -29.27 5.63 -24.39
CA ASP A 531 -28.92 7.03 -24.33
C ASP A 531 -28.45 7.44 -22.91
N GLN A 532 -28.43 8.73 -22.59
CA GLN A 532 -28.04 9.24 -21.27
C GLN A 532 -29.19 10.03 -20.60
N ASP A 533 -30.41 9.91 -21.13
CA ASP A 533 -31.62 10.54 -20.64
C ASP A 533 -32.47 9.54 -19.86
N LEU A 534 -32.55 9.74 -18.54
CA LEU A 534 -33.33 8.90 -17.64
C LEU A 534 -34.85 8.90 -17.94
N LEU A 535 -35.34 9.71 -18.88
CA LEU A 535 -36.75 9.76 -19.28
C LEU A 535 -37.09 8.91 -20.52
N THR A 536 -36.10 8.38 -21.25
CA THR A 536 -36.31 7.55 -22.44
C THR A 536 -36.70 6.11 -22.08
N ASP A 537 -37.98 5.87 -21.75
CA ASP A 537 -38.47 4.56 -21.23
C ASP A 537 -38.05 3.31 -22.03
N ALA A 538 -37.85 3.44 -23.34
CA ALA A 538 -37.55 2.34 -24.25
C ALA A 538 -36.12 1.76 -24.16
N ASP A 539 -35.16 2.45 -23.53
CA ASP A 539 -33.74 2.07 -23.59
C ASP A 539 -33.06 1.89 -22.21
N HIS A 540 -33.80 2.04 -21.12
CA HIS A 540 -33.27 1.97 -19.74
C HIS A 540 -32.68 0.60 -19.37
N LEU A 541 -33.17 -0.45 -20.03
CA LEU A 541 -32.65 -1.81 -19.91
C LEU A 541 -31.66 -2.18 -21.02
N GLY A 542 -31.36 -1.27 -21.95
CA GLY A 542 -30.32 -1.47 -22.97
C GLY A 542 -28.93 -1.67 -22.37
N GLY A 543 -28.00 -2.19 -23.16
CA GLY A 543 -26.62 -2.47 -22.75
C GLY A 543 -26.35 -3.95 -22.51
N VAL A 544 -25.08 -4.30 -22.29
CA VAL A 544 -24.59 -5.65 -22.02
C VAL A 544 -24.00 -5.74 -20.61
N ASP A 545 -24.27 -6.84 -19.91
CA ASP A 545 -23.57 -7.19 -18.68
C ASP A 545 -22.18 -7.69 -19.06
N LEU A 546 -21.18 -6.84 -18.88
CA LEU A 546 -19.78 -7.12 -19.20
C LEU A 546 -19.24 -8.34 -18.46
N ASN A 547 -19.80 -8.68 -17.29
CA ASN A 547 -19.43 -9.86 -16.52
C ASN A 547 -20.25 -11.12 -16.90
N ARG A 548 -20.90 -11.09 -18.07
CA ARG A 548 -21.49 -12.24 -18.78
C ARG A 548 -20.97 -12.38 -20.21
N ASN A 549 -20.16 -11.44 -20.66
CA ASN A 549 -19.72 -11.32 -22.04
C ASN A 549 -18.44 -12.13 -22.35
N ASN A 550 -17.92 -12.92 -21.42
CA ASN A 550 -16.61 -13.56 -21.58
C ASN A 550 -16.72 -15.04 -22.00
N PRO A 551 -15.81 -15.54 -22.85
CA PRO A 551 -15.53 -16.98 -22.93
C PRO A 551 -14.64 -17.42 -21.75
N PRO A 552 -14.56 -18.72 -21.40
CA PRO A 552 -15.54 -19.75 -21.69
C PRO A 552 -16.85 -19.48 -20.92
N TYR A 553 -17.89 -20.27 -21.19
CA TYR A 553 -19.21 -20.19 -20.53
C TYR A 553 -20.10 -18.99 -20.90
N TRP A 554 -19.73 -18.20 -21.90
CA TRP A 554 -20.66 -17.28 -22.57
C TRP A 554 -21.97 -17.99 -22.94
N ALA A 555 -23.10 -17.45 -22.49
CA ALA A 555 -24.44 -18.05 -22.65
C ALA A 555 -24.57 -19.50 -22.11
N GLY A 556 -23.66 -19.95 -21.25
CA GLY A 556 -23.59 -21.33 -20.75
C GLY A 556 -24.62 -21.68 -19.66
N ASN A 557 -25.24 -20.66 -19.05
CA ASN A 557 -26.23 -20.83 -17.98
C ASN A 557 -27.42 -19.89 -18.18
N SER A 558 -28.51 -20.42 -18.73
CA SER A 558 -29.72 -19.65 -19.07
C SER A 558 -30.48 -19.06 -17.87
N GLN A 559 -30.08 -19.35 -16.62
CA GLN A 559 -30.68 -18.75 -15.41
C GLN A 559 -29.87 -17.56 -14.88
N ARG A 560 -28.63 -17.39 -15.33
CA ARG A 560 -27.71 -16.35 -14.84
C ARG A 560 -27.03 -15.57 -15.97
N SER A 561 -27.36 -15.89 -17.21
CA SER A 561 -26.85 -15.30 -18.45
C SER A 561 -28.01 -15.37 -19.44
N SER A 562 -28.47 -14.23 -19.95
CA SER A 562 -29.70 -14.15 -20.75
C SER A 562 -29.42 -13.67 -22.18
N TYR A 563 -30.19 -14.21 -23.14
CA TYR A 563 -30.17 -13.78 -24.54
C TYR A 563 -31.13 -12.61 -24.80
N ASP A 564 -31.97 -12.28 -23.83
CA ASP A 564 -32.93 -11.17 -23.91
C ASP A 564 -32.19 -9.84 -23.69
N PRO A 565 -32.18 -8.90 -24.66
CA PRO A 565 -31.54 -7.60 -24.51
C PRO A 565 -32.06 -6.78 -23.31
N ASP A 566 -33.31 -7.01 -22.91
CA ASP A 566 -33.95 -6.31 -21.78
C ASP A 566 -33.58 -6.92 -20.42
N SER A 567 -32.85 -8.04 -20.39
CA SER A 567 -32.38 -8.66 -19.15
C SER A 567 -31.19 -7.89 -18.55
N LEU A 568 -31.18 -7.74 -17.22
CA LEU A 568 -30.06 -7.17 -16.48
C LEU A 568 -28.76 -7.98 -16.62
N VAL A 569 -28.88 -9.27 -16.97
CA VAL A 569 -27.76 -10.20 -17.20
C VAL A 569 -27.64 -10.59 -18.68
N TYR A 570 -28.05 -9.69 -19.58
CA TYR A 570 -27.88 -9.86 -21.02
C TYR A 570 -26.39 -10.05 -21.37
N HIS A 571 -26.07 -11.16 -22.03
CA HIS A 571 -24.69 -11.57 -22.29
C HIS A 571 -24.07 -10.99 -23.56
N GLY A 572 -24.79 -10.14 -24.30
CA GLY A 572 -24.34 -9.58 -25.58
C GLY A 572 -24.55 -10.52 -26.76
N SER A 573 -24.20 -10.07 -27.96
CA SER A 573 -24.43 -10.80 -29.22
C SER A 573 -23.45 -11.96 -29.46
N GLY A 574 -22.34 -11.98 -28.72
CA GLY A 574 -21.30 -13.00 -28.81
C GLY A 574 -20.30 -12.85 -27.65
N PRO A 575 -19.41 -13.83 -27.43
CA PRO A 575 -18.31 -13.66 -26.48
C PRO A 575 -17.39 -12.51 -26.93
N ALA A 576 -16.97 -11.68 -25.99
CA ALA A 576 -16.20 -10.46 -26.18
C ALA A 576 -16.78 -9.54 -27.28
N SER A 577 -18.11 -9.42 -27.34
CA SER A 577 -18.77 -8.51 -28.28
C SER A 577 -18.60 -7.05 -27.89
N GLU A 578 -18.40 -6.77 -26.61
CA GLU A 578 -18.27 -5.40 -26.10
C GLU A 578 -16.83 -4.90 -26.18
N PRO A 579 -16.61 -3.64 -26.60
CA PRO A 579 -15.27 -3.07 -26.68
C PRO A 579 -14.62 -2.95 -25.29
N GLU A 580 -15.42 -2.76 -24.23
CA GLU A 580 -14.91 -2.79 -22.85
C GLU A 580 -14.35 -4.17 -22.48
N THR A 581 -15.03 -5.25 -22.84
CA THR A 581 -14.55 -6.62 -22.60
C THR A 581 -13.28 -6.92 -23.40
N GLN A 582 -13.20 -6.46 -24.66
CA GLN A 582 -12.00 -6.60 -25.48
C GLN A 582 -10.81 -5.84 -24.88
N ALA A 583 -11.03 -4.64 -24.35
CA ALA A 583 -9.99 -3.86 -23.67
C ALA A 583 -9.46 -4.60 -22.44
N LEU A 584 -10.34 -5.19 -21.62
CA LEU A 584 -9.94 -5.99 -20.47
C LEU A 584 -9.10 -7.21 -20.88
N HIS A 585 -9.46 -7.91 -21.96
CA HIS A 585 -8.70 -9.07 -22.45
C HIS A 585 -7.30 -8.71 -22.95
N ALA A 586 -7.09 -7.47 -23.41
CA ALA A 586 -5.80 -6.96 -23.86
C ALA A 586 -4.91 -6.42 -22.73
N ALA A 587 -5.49 -6.08 -21.57
CA ALA A 587 -4.78 -5.47 -20.45
C ALA A 587 -3.57 -6.27 -19.90
N PRO A 588 -3.55 -7.62 -19.91
CA PRO A 588 -2.37 -8.40 -19.52
C PRO A 588 -1.10 -8.03 -20.29
N GLY A 589 -1.22 -7.57 -21.54
CA GLY A 589 -0.10 -7.15 -22.38
C GLY A 589 0.55 -5.83 -21.96
N LEU A 590 -0.01 -5.11 -20.98
CA LEU A 590 0.66 -3.97 -20.36
C LEU A 590 1.76 -4.38 -19.38
N GLY A 591 1.66 -5.59 -18.84
CA GLY A 591 2.78 -6.26 -18.20
C GLY A 591 3.31 -7.40 -19.09
N PRO A 592 4.17 -8.27 -18.56
CA PRO A 592 4.51 -9.51 -19.24
C PRO A 592 3.32 -10.49 -19.20
N GLU A 593 2.51 -10.50 -20.27
CA GLU A 593 1.29 -11.32 -20.39
C GLU A 593 1.50 -12.80 -20.04
N ASN A 594 2.61 -13.38 -20.50
CA ASN A 594 3.00 -14.77 -20.22
C ASN A 594 3.45 -15.01 -18.77
N ARG A 595 3.54 -13.96 -17.96
CA ARG A 595 3.90 -13.97 -16.53
C ARG A 595 2.81 -13.31 -15.68
N LEU A 596 1.58 -13.22 -16.18
CA LEU A 596 0.43 -12.89 -15.34
C LEU A 596 0.30 -13.98 -14.26
N ARG A 597 0.21 -13.59 -12.99
CA ARG A 597 0.17 -14.51 -11.82
C ARG A 597 -1.08 -14.38 -10.96
N MET A 598 -1.92 -13.38 -11.22
CA MET A 598 -3.15 -13.14 -10.47
C MET A 598 -4.10 -12.24 -11.26
N TYR A 599 -5.40 -12.54 -11.19
CA TYR A 599 -6.46 -11.65 -11.62
C TYR A 599 -7.49 -11.43 -10.51
N THR A 600 -7.96 -10.19 -10.34
CA THR A 600 -9.11 -9.90 -9.48
C THR A 600 -10.06 -8.94 -10.16
N ASP A 601 -11.34 -9.30 -10.20
CA ASP A 601 -12.41 -8.40 -10.60
C ASP A 601 -13.10 -7.85 -9.34
N VAL A 602 -12.99 -6.56 -9.07
CA VAL A 602 -13.53 -5.91 -7.87
C VAL A 602 -14.96 -5.41 -8.17
N HIS A 603 -15.92 -6.00 -7.46
CA HIS A 603 -17.35 -5.76 -7.51
C HIS A 603 -17.85 -5.27 -6.14
N SER A 604 -19.09 -4.82 -6.07
CA SER A 604 -19.81 -4.73 -4.81
C SER A 604 -21.27 -5.14 -4.98
N TYR A 605 -21.92 -5.73 -4.01
CA TYR A 605 -21.47 -6.01 -2.65
C TYR A 605 -21.59 -7.48 -2.32
N SER A 606 -20.89 -7.88 -1.25
CA SER A 606 -21.36 -8.87 -0.26
C SER A 606 -20.29 -9.32 0.72
N GLN A 607 -19.05 -8.81 0.64
CA GLN A 607 -17.90 -9.34 1.36
C GLN A 607 -17.62 -10.81 1.02
N VAL A 608 -17.51 -11.13 -0.28
CA VAL A 608 -17.34 -12.50 -0.77
C VAL A 608 -16.29 -12.54 -1.89
N HIS A 609 -15.51 -13.62 -1.97
CA HIS A 609 -14.76 -14.00 -3.15
C HIS A 609 -15.52 -15.11 -3.90
N PHE A 610 -16.00 -14.82 -5.10
CA PHE A 610 -16.45 -15.85 -6.04
C PHE A 610 -15.28 -16.29 -6.90
N TRP A 611 -15.14 -17.59 -7.09
CA TRP A 611 -14.08 -18.17 -7.90
C TRP A 611 -14.54 -19.51 -8.47
N SER A 612 -13.83 -19.97 -9.50
CA SER A 612 -14.18 -21.16 -10.26
C SER A 612 -13.12 -22.27 -10.12
N ARG A 613 -13.42 -23.47 -10.61
CA ARG A 613 -12.46 -24.57 -10.67
C ARG A 613 -12.42 -25.20 -12.05
N LEU A 614 -11.22 -25.52 -12.50
CA LEU A 614 -10.99 -26.29 -13.72
C LEU A 614 -10.85 -27.78 -13.38
N GLY A 615 -11.35 -28.65 -14.25
CA GLY A 615 -11.41 -30.10 -14.01
C GLY A 615 -10.05 -30.79 -13.89
N ASP A 616 -9.04 -30.21 -14.52
CA ASP A 616 -7.63 -30.61 -14.48
C ASP A 616 -6.78 -29.75 -13.52
N GLY A 617 -7.33 -28.66 -12.98
CA GLY A 617 -6.60 -27.64 -12.24
C GLY A 617 -6.59 -27.83 -10.72
N SER A 618 -6.29 -29.02 -10.20
CA SER A 618 -6.29 -29.24 -8.73
C SER A 618 -5.22 -28.43 -7.99
N ARG A 619 -4.02 -28.26 -8.56
CA ARG A 619 -2.97 -27.39 -7.98
C ARG A 619 -3.41 -25.92 -7.98
N LEU A 620 -3.93 -25.44 -9.11
CA LEU A 620 -4.48 -24.08 -9.21
C LEU A 620 -5.58 -23.80 -8.19
N ALA A 621 -6.47 -24.76 -7.95
CA ALA A 621 -7.50 -24.61 -6.94
C ALA A 621 -6.94 -24.49 -5.52
N THR A 622 -5.88 -25.24 -5.21
CA THR A 622 -5.16 -25.13 -3.92
C THR A 622 -4.48 -23.77 -3.78
N GLN A 623 -3.79 -23.30 -4.83
CA GLN A 623 -3.14 -21.99 -4.83
C GLN A 623 -4.14 -20.84 -4.65
N THR A 624 -5.24 -20.87 -5.42
CA THR A 624 -6.32 -19.88 -5.32
C THR A 624 -6.91 -19.86 -3.91
N GLN A 625 -7.25 -21.02 -3.36
CA GLN A 625 -7.80 -21.10 -2.00
C GLN A 625 -6.81 -20.60 -0.94
N SER A 626 -5.51 -20.87 -1.09
CA SER A 626 -4.48 -20.40 -0.15
C SER A 626 -4.34 -18.87 -0.19
N LEU A 627 -4.34 -18.28 -1.39
CA LEU A 627 -4.30 -16.84 -1.58
C LEU A 627 -5.55 -16.15 -1.00
N LEU A 628 -6.75 -16.68 -1.27
CA LEU A 628 -8.00 -16.17 -0.70
C LEU A 628 -8.02 -16.29 0.83
N ARG A 629 -7.48 -17.38 1.39
CA ARG A 629 -7.35 -17.53 2.85
C ARG A 629 -6.46 -16.46 3.46
N MET A 630 -5.30 -16.20 2.86
CA MET A 630 -4.38 -15.16 3.32
C MET A 630 -5.06 -13.79 3.25
N PHE A 631 -5.67 -13.47 2.10
CA PHE A 631 -6.42 -12.22 1.89
C PHE A 631 -7.49 -12.02 2.98
N SER A 632 -8.38 -12.99 3.16
CA SER A 632 -9.48 -12.91 4.14
C SER A 632 -8.98 -12.79 5.58
N ASN A 633 -7.92 -13.51 5.95
CA ASN A 633 -7.39 -13.50 7.30
C ASN A 633 -6.69 -12.16 7.60
N HIS A 634 -5.87 -11.67 6.66
CA HIS A 634 -5.20 -10.39 6.79
C HIS A 634 -6.22 -9.25 6.92
N HIS A 635 -7.19 -9.21 6.01
CA HIS A 635 -8.22 -8.16 6.05
C HIS A 635 -9.11 -8.24 7.30
N GLN A 636 -9.45 -9.45 7.76
CA GLN A 636 -10.25 -9.61 8.98
C GLN A 636 -9.56 -9.05 10.23
N ALA A 637 -8.24 -8.93 10.21
CA ALA A 637 -7.51 -8.50 11.39
C ALA A 637 -7.48 -6.98 11.57
N PHE A 638 -7.86 -6.19 10.56
CA PHE A 638 -8.11 -4.75 10.72
C PHE A 638 -9.17 -4.48 11.80
N ALA A 639 -9.18 -3.25 12.32
CA ALA A 639 -10.02 -2.88 13.46
C ALA A 639 -11.52 -3.11 13.21
N ALA A 640 -11.99 -3.00 11.96
CA ALA A 640 -13.38 -3.23 11.60
C ALA A 640 -13.77 -4.72 11.53
N GLY A 641 -12.81 -5.66 11.62
CA GLY A 641 -13.08 -7.09 11.74
C GLY A 641 -13.70 -7.73 10.48
N LYS A 642 -13.59 -7.06 9.32
CA LYS A 642 -14.33 -7.39 8.10
C LYS A 642 -13.76 -8.64 7.45
N ARG A 643 -14.56 -9.70 7.34
CA ARG A 643 -14.12 -10.95 6.73
C ARG A 643 -14.72 -11.12 5.34
N TYR A 644 -13.88 -11.29 4.33
CA TYR A 644 -14.34 -11.69 3.00
C TYR A 644 -14.49 -13.21 2.94
N HIS A 645 -15.72 -13.69 2.79
CA HIS A 645 -16.00 -15.12 2.73
C HIS A 645 -15.58 -15.72 1.38
N TYR A 646 -15.16 -16.98 1.36
CA TYR A 646 -14.98 -17.73 0.11
C TYR A 646 -15.40 -19.19 0.32
N ALA A 647 -15.90 -19.81 -0.73
CA ALA A 647 -16.18 -21.24 -0.70
C ALA A 647 -14.86 -22.04 -0.76
N PHE A 648 -14.70 -23.02 0.13
CA PHE A 648 -13.62 -24.00 0.02
C PHE A 648 -13.74 -24.77 -1.30
N SER A 649 -12.60 -25.14 -1.88
CA SER A 649 -12.49 -25.80 -3.18
C SER A 649 -13.46 -26.98 -3.35
N ALA A 650 -13.63 -27.80 -2.31
CA ALA A 650 -14.57 -28.94 -2.30
C ALA A 650 -16.03 -28.58 -2.62
N ASN A 651 -16.42 -27.32 -2.37
CA ASN A 651 -17.78 -26.80 -2.60
C ASN A 651 -17.88 -25.91 -3.85
N VAL A 652 -16.77 -25.66 -4.55
CA VAL A 652 -16.76 -24.85 -5.78
C VAL A 652 -17.05 -25.74 -6.99
N PRO A 653 -18.04 -25.39 -7.84
CA PRO A 653 -18.33 -26.13 -9.05
C PRO A 653 -17.13 -26.22 -10.01
N VAL A 654 -16.98 -27.39 -10.64
CA VAL A 654 -15.90 -27.68 -11.59
C VAL A 654 -16.40 -27.52 -13.02
N ASN A 655 -15.65 -26.79 -13.86
CA ASN A 655 -15.95 -26.52 -15.27
C ASN A 655 -17.36 -25.96 -15.50
N ARG A 656 -17.82 -25.09 -14.59
CA ARG A 656 -19.11 -24.40 -14.71
C ARG A 656 -18.89 -22.92 -14.48
N GLY A 657 -19.60 -22.11 -15.25
CA GLY A 657 -19.53 -20.67 -15.14
C GLY A 657 -20.72 -19.98 -15.79
N ILE A 658 -20.63 -18.66 -15.87
CA ILE A 658 -21.66 -17.76 -16.40
C ILE A 658 -21.12 -16.76 -17.44
N GLY A 659 -19.86 -16.90 -17.83
CA GLY A 659 -19.16 -15.96 -18.72
C GLY A 659 -18.58 -14.77 -17.96
N ALA A 660 -18.18 -14.99 -16.71
CA ALA A 660 -17.56 -14.00 -15.85
C ALA A 660 -16.08 -13.78 -16.21
N THR A 661 -15.53 -12.63 -15.84
CA THR A 661 -14.15 -12.27 -16.19
C THR A 661 -13.14 -13.15 -15.46
N ASP A 662 -13.35 -13.47 -14.19
CA ASP A 662 -12.51 -14.37 -13.41
C ASP A 662 -12.43 -15.78 -14.00
N GLU A 663 -13.54 -16.29 -14.56
CA GLU A 663 -13.60 -17.54 -15.32
C GLU A 663 -12.72 -17.49 -16.58
N TYR A 664 -12.74 -16.38 -17.32
CA TYR A 664 -11.87 -16.16 -18.48
C TYR A 664 -10.40 -16.19 -18.08
N PHE A 665 -10.01 -15.39 -17.07
CA PHE A 665 -8.62 -15.30 -16.66
C PHE A 665 -8.09 -16.59 -16.07
N MET A 666 -8.89 -17.29 -15.25
CA MET A 666 -8.53 -18.60 -14.72
C MET A 666 -8.28 -19.62 -15.83
N SER A 667 -9.19 -19.68 -16.81
CA SER A 667 -9.15 -20.70 -17.87
C SER A 667 -8.09 -20.42 -18.92
N THR A 668 -7.89 -19.15 -19.28
CA THR A 668 -6.98 -18.73 -20.35
C THR A 668 -5.53 -18.68 -19.87
N TYR A 669 -5.28 -18.04 -18.71
CA TYR A 669 -3.93 -17.81 -18.22
C TYR A 669 -3.48 -18.84 -17.18
N ARG A 670 -4.40 -19.68 -16.68
CA ARG A 670 -4.11 -20.71 -15.66
C ARG A 670 -3.48 -20.07 -14.43
N ILE A 671 -4.19 -19.12 -13.83
CA ILE A 671 -3.79 -18.32 -12.66
C ILE A 671 -4.90 -18.27 -11.62
N PRO A 672 -4.59 -17.94 -10.35
CA PRO A 672 -5.60 -17.55 -9.38
C PRO A 672 -6.38 -16.35 -9.88
N ALA A 673 -7.69 -16.54 -10.04
CA ALA A 673 -8.60 -15.51 -10.50
C ALA A 673 -9.91 -15.60 -9.71
N TRP A 674 -10.42 -14.45 -9.26
CA TRP A 674 -11.67 -14.38 -8.52
C TRP A 674 -12.36 -13.02 -8.70
N THR A 675 -13.66 -13.02 -8.48
CA THR A 675 -14.47 -11.82 -8.27
C THR A 675 -14.49 -11.50 -6.78
N LEU A 676 -14.01 -10.31 -6.40
CA LEU A 676 -14.09 -9.76 -5.04
C LEU A 676 -15.32 -8.87 -4.93
N GLU A 677 -16.28 -9.24 -4.11
CA GLU A 677 -17.42 -8.40 -3.75
C GLU A 677 -17.10 -7.61 -2.47
N THR A 678 -16.93 -6.30 -2.56
CA THR A 678 -16.64 -5.42 -1.42
C THR A 678 -17.81 -5.33 -0.44
N GLU A 679 -17.65 -4.53 0.61
CA GLU A 679 -18.70 -4.18 1.56
C GLU A 679 -19.93 -3.50 0.92
N PRO A 680 -21.12 -3.58 1.57
CA PRO A 680 -21.49 -4.36 2.77
C PRO A 680 -21.60 -5.87 2.55
N THR A 681 -22.05 -6.62 3.56
CA THR A 681 -22.53 -8.00 3.38
C THR A 681 -23.86 -8.04 2.65
N GLY A 682 -24.26 -9.19 2.14
CA GLY A 682 -25.62 -9.42 1.63
C GLY A 682 -26.56 -10.12 2.61
N GLY A 683 -26.25 -10.10 3.92
CA GLY A 683 -27.06 -10.78 4.94
C GLY A 683 -26.93 -12.30 4.89
N GLN A 684 -25.86 -12.81 4.27
CA GLN A 684 -25.65 -14.25 4.12
C GLN A 684 -25.39 -14.93 5.46
N PRO A 685 -25.75 -16.22 5.62
CA PRO A 685 -25.61 -16.94 6.89
C PRO A 685 -24.20 -16.92 7.49
N TYR A 686 -23.16 -16.89 6.65
CA TYR A 686 -21.75 -16.86 7.07
C TYR A 686 -21.26 -15.48 7.56
N HIS A 687 -22.06 -14.44 7.36
CA HIS A 687 -21.81 -13.07 7.83
C HIS A 687 -22.71 -12.65 9.00
N GLN A 688 -23.54 -13.56 9.51
CA GLN A 688 -24.39 -13.27 10.67
C GLN A 688 -23.56 -12.82 11.89
N PRO A 689 -24.05 -11.85 12.68
CA PRO A 689 -25.42 -11.33 12.70
C PRO A 689 -25.68 -10.10 11.80
N LEU A 690 -24.78 -9.78 10.86
CA LEU A 690 -24.95 -8.62 9.99
C LEU A 690 -26.24 -8.75 9.14
N PRO A 691 -27.10 -7.72 9.12
CA PRO A 691 -28.42 -7.78 8.47
C PRO A 691 -28.36 -7.76 6.93
N GLY A 692 -27.24 -7.34 6.35
CA GLY A 692 -27.05 -7.18 4.90
C GLY A 692 -27.39 -5.80 4.37
N GLY A 693 -26.80 -5.47 3.22
CA GLY A 693 -27.03 -4.23 2.49
C GLY A 693 -26.72 -3.00 3.34
N GLY A 694 -27.53 -1.95 3.17
CA GLY A 694 -27.43 -0.73 3.97
C GLY A 694 -27.63 -0.96 5.47
N GLY A 695 -28.31 -2.04 5.85
CA GLY A 695 -28.54 -2.40 7.26
C GLY A 695 -27.25 -2.66 8.04
N ASP A 696 -26.16 -3.07 7.39
CA ASP A 696 -24.86 -3.31 8.04
C ASP A 696 -24.27 -2.06 8.70
N TYR A 697 -24.71 -0.88 8.26
CA TYR A 697 -24.28 0.42 8.77
C TYR A 697 -25.45 1.23 9.35
N GLY A 698 -26.49 0.55 9.85
CA GLY A 698 -27.64 1.21 10.48
C GLY A 698 -28.66 1.79 9.49
N GLY A 699 -28.54 1.47 8.21
CA GLY A 699 -29.55 1.78 7.20
C GLY A 699 -30.86 1.00 7.39
N THR A 700 -31.87 1.33 6.58
CA THR A 700 -33.21 0.76 6.75
C THR A 700 -33.33 -0.69 6.27
N GLY A 701 -32.48 -1.14 5.34
CA GLY A 701 -32.53 -2.49 4.78
C GLY A 701 -33.81 -2.80 3.99
N VAL A 702 -34.58 -1.77 3.60
CA VAL A 702 -35.92 -1.95 2.99
C VAL A 702 -35.85 -2.36 1.51
N ASN A 703 -34.68 -2.23 0.88
CA ASN A 703 -34.46 -2.59 -0.50
C ASN A 703 -33.11 -3.29 -0.63
N VAL A 704 -33.09 -4.49 -1.22
CA VAL A 704 -31.85 -5.27 -1.40
C VAL A 704 -30.77 -4.54 -2.22
N HIS A 705 -31.13 -3.51 -2.99
CA HIS A 705 -30.19 -2.69 -3.76
C HIS A 705 -29.50 -1.59 -2.96
N ASP A 706 -29.87 -1.37 -1.69
CA ASP A 706 -29.19 -0.41 -0.82
C ASP A 706 -27.72 -0.78 -0.55
N GLY A 707 -27.34 -2.05 -0.70
CA GLY A 707 -25.96 -2.51 -0.60
C GLY A 707 -25.00 -1.91 -1.64
N PHE A 708 -25.50 -1.46 -2.80
CA PHE A 708 -24.66 -0.74 -3.78
C PHE A 708 -24.38 0.72 -3.37
N ILE A 709 -25.00 1.18 -2.28
CA ILE A 709 -24.90 2.55 -1.77
C ILE A 709 -24.22 2.51 -0.39
N LEU A 710 -22.91 2.28 -0.39
CA LEU A 710 -22.12 2.33 0.85
C LEU A 710 -22.16 3.76 1.44
N PRO A 711 -22.35 3.95 2.77
CA PRO A 711 -22.28 5.26 3.39
C PRO A 711 -20.91 5.92 3.19
N GLU A 712 -20.90 7.24 2.99
CA GLU A 712 -19.67 8.01 2.75
C GLU A 712 -18.61 7.82 3.85
N SER A 713 -19.04 7.66 5.12
CA SER A 713 -18.16 7.43 6.28
C SER A 713 -17.34 6.15 6.20
N GLU A 714 -17.75 5.17 5.38
CA GLU A 714 -17.06 3.89 5.27
C GLU A 714 -16.06 3.86 4.10
N VAL A 715 -16.21 4.77 3.12
CA VAL A 715 -15.49 4.68 1.84
C VAL A 715 -13.98 4.73 2.04
N ARG A 716 -13.50 5.63 2.90
CA ARG A 716 -12.08 5.76 3.20
C ARG A 716 -11.49 4.48 3.77
N ARG A 717 -12.15 3.93 4.79
CA ARG A 717 -11.72 2.68 5.44
C ARG A 717 -11.69 1.54 4.43
N VAL A 718 -12.78 1.34 3.68
CA VAL A 718 -12.86 0.28 2.66
C VAL A 718 -11.75 0.41 1.63
N ARG A 719 -11.49 1.63 1.13
CA ARG A 719 -10.40 1.92 0.18
C ARG A 719 -9.03 1.58 0.77
N GLU A 720 -8.70 2.11 1.94
CA GLU A 720 -7.37 1.98 2.55
C GLU A 720 -7.09 0.54 3.01
N GLU A 721 -8.02 -0.11 3.70
CA GLU A 721 -7.85 -1.49 4.19
C GLU A 721 -7.76 -2.51 3.03
N LEU A 722 -8.56 -2.36 1.97
CA LEU A 722 -8.47 -3.25 0.81
C LEU A 722 -7.21 -3.00 0.00
N ALA A 723 -6.79 -1.75 -0.22
CA ALA A 723 -5.54 -1.45 -0.89
C ALA A 723 -4.36 -2.12 -0.19
N GLN A 724 -4.30 -2.03 1.15
CA GLN A 724 -3.25 -2.68 1.95
C GLN A 724 -3.32 -4.21 1.85
N THR A 725 -4.52 -4.78 1.74
CA THR A 725 -4.68 -6.22 1.53
C THR A 725 -4.19 -6.66 0.15
N PHE A 726 -4.38 -5.84 -0.88
CA PHE A 726 -3.85 -6.10 -2.22
C PHE A 726 -2.32 -6.04 -2.25
N VAL A 727 -1.67 -5.16 -1.49
CA VAL A 727 -0.21 -5.16 -1.31
C VAL A 727 0.29 -6.54 -0.84
N ALA A 728 -0.35 -7.13 0.17
CA ALA A 728 0.00 -8.48 0.63
C ALA A 728 -0.27 -9.57 -0.43
N ALA A 729 -1.35 -9.44 -1.22
CA ALA A 729 -1.69 -10.37 -2.30
C ALA A 729 -0.67 -10.30 -3.46
N TYR A 730 -0.27 -9.10 -3.88
CA TYR A 730 0.74 -8.90 -4.91
C TYR A 730 2.10 -9.41 -4.44
N TYR A 731 2.48 -9.13 -3.19
CA TYR A 731 3.69 -9.66 -2.59
C TYR A 731 3.72 -11.19 -2.61
N ARG A 732 2.62 -11.86 -2.24
CA ARG A 732 2.55 -13.34 -2.29
C ARG A 732 2.74 -13.87 -3.71
N GLN A 733 2.18 -13.19 -4.70
CA GLN A 733 2.27 -13.61 -6.10
C GLN A 733 3.55 -13.17 -6.80
N SER A 734 4.40 -12.37 -6.15
CA SER A 734 5.76 -12.06 -6.63
C SER A 734 6.67 -13.29 -6.69
N GLY A 735 6.40 -14.32 -5.88
CA GLY A 735 7.12 -15.60 -5.87
C GLY A 735 7.46 -16.08 -4.45
N PRO A 736 7.78 -17.37 -4.27
CA PRO A 736 8.35 -17.88 -3.02
C PRO A 736 9.70 -17.24 -2.66
N PRO A 737 10.05 -17.16 -1.37
CA PRO A 737 11.38 -16.71 -0.95
C PRO A 737 12.47 -17.74 -1.26
N ALA A 738 13.69 -17.27 -1.53
CA ALA A 738 14.91 -18.07 -1.65
C ALA A 738 16.07 -17.37 -0.93
N ILE A 739 17.05 -18.14 -0.45
CA ILE A 739 18.30 -17.58 0.07
C ILE A 739 19.08 -17.02 -1.13
N GLN A 740 19.46 -15.75 -1.03
CA GLN A 740 20.27 -15.05 -2.03
C GLN A 740 21.74 -15.04 -1.62
N VAL A 741 22.02 -14.84 -0.32
CA VAL A 741 23.36 -14.73 0.25
C VAL A 741 23.40 -15.39 1.63
N ALA A 742 24.48 -16.11 1.93
CA ALA A 742 24.78 -16.59 3.27
C ALA A 742 26.21 -16.20 3.66
N ARG A 743 26.39 -15.66 4.87
CA ARG A 743 27.68 -15.25 5.42
C ARG A 743 27.85 -15.81 6.82
N VAL A 744 29.05 -16.30 7.13
CA VAL A 744 29.47 -16.56 8.50
C VAL A 744 30.56 -15.56 8.85
N LEU A 745 30.33 -14.80 9.91
CA LEU A 745 31.25 -13.82 10.45
C LEU A 745 31.85 -14.36 11.75
N ASP A 746 33.14 -14.10 11.96
CA ASP A 746 33.80 -14.32 13.23
C ASP A 746 33.28 -13.35 14.29
N GLY A 747 32.86 -13.86 15.45
CA GLY A 747 32.22 -13.05 16.50
C GLY A 747 33.15 -12.05 17.17
N ALA A 748 34.47 -12.29 17.16
CA ALA A 748 35.45 -11.42 17.81
C ALA A 748 35.95 -10.29 16.90
N THR A 749 36.20 -10.60 15.63
CA THR A 749 36.80 -9.67 14.66
C THR A 749 35.80 -9.06 13.69
N GLY A 750 34.61 -9.66 13.53
CA GLY A 750 33.64 -9.30 12.49
C GLY A 750 34.10 -9.67 11.08
N ALA A 751 35.21 -10.39 10.92
CA ALA A 751 35.67 -10.85 9.61
C ALA A 751 34.73 -11.92 9.05
N THR A 752 34.40 -11.80 7.76
CA THR A 752 33.72 -12.87 7.03
C THR A 752 34.68 -14.03 6.87
N VAL A 753 34.29 -15.21 7.35
CA VAL A 753 35.06 -16.46 7.27
C VAL A 753 34.49 -17.43 6.24
N PHE A 754 33.25 -17.22 5.84
CA PHE A 754 32.56 -17.93 4.77
C PHE A 754 31.54 -17.00 4.11
N GLU A 755 31.47 -17.02 2.78
CA GLU A 755 30.43 -16.37 2.00
C GLU A 755 29.94 -17.32 0.89
N ALA A 756 28.63 -17.32 0.66
CA ALA A 756 28.02 -17.95 -0.49
C ALA A 756 26.95 -17.02 -1.06
N GLN A 757 26.88 -16.91 -2.38
CA GLN A 757 25.92 -16.05 -3.07
C GLN A 757 25.45 -16.70 -4.37
N TRP A 758 24.14 -16.72 -4.56
CA TRP A 758 23.54 -17.11 -5.82
C TRP A 758 23.59 -15.97 -6.82
N THR A 759 23.95 -16.26 -8.07
CA THR A 759 23.97 -15.28 -9.16
C THR A 759 23.11 -15.80 -10.30
N VAL A 760 22.21 -14.97 -10.81
CA VAL A 760 21.33 -15.34 -11.92
C VAL A 760 22.18 -15.49 -13.19
N THR A 761 22.13 -16.67 -13.82
CA THR A 761 22.85 -16.96 -15.07
C THR A 761 21.91 -17.10 -16.27
N SER A 762 20.63 -17.36 -16.02
CA SER A 762 19.57 -17.33 -17.02
C SER A 762 18.22 -17.08 -16.34
N PRO A 763 17.13 -16.85 -17.10
CA PRO A 763 15.78 -16.75 -16.52
C PRO A 763 15.31 -17.98 -15.73
N HIS A 764 16.05 -19.10 -15.78
CA HIS A 764 15.67 -20.38 -15.16
C HIS A 764 16.73 -20.93 -14.20
N SER A 765 17.94 -20.35 -14.14
CA SER A 765 19.07 -20.91 -13.40
C SER A 765 19.87 -19.85 -12.65
N ARG A 766 20.46 -20.28 -11.53
CA ARG A 766 21.44 -19.53 -10.75
C ARG A 766 22.69 -20.38 -10.54
N ASP A 767 23.84 -19.72 -10.50
CA ASP A 767 25.11 -20.33 -10.14
C ASP A 767 25.49 -19.91 -8.71
N LEU A 768 26.01 -20.86 -7.93
CA LEU A 768 26.46 -20.61 -6.57
C LEU A 768 27.94 -20.23 -6.57
N PHE A 769 28.23 -18.98 -6.24
CA PHE A 769 29.56 -18.60 -5.79
C PHE A 769 29.73 -18.96 -4.32
N ARG A 770 30.92 -19.42 -3.95
CA ARG A 770 31.25 -19.79 -2.59
C ARG A 770 32.72 -19.56 -2.31
N GLU A 771 32.98 -18.90 -1.18
CA GLU A 771 34.31 -18.62 -0.69
C GLU A 771 34.44 -19.08 0.77
N GLN A 772 35.37 -20.01 1.02
CA GLN A 772 35.72 -20.45 2.37
C GLN A 772 37.08 -19.86 2.74
N LEU A 773 37.06 -18.74 3.46
CA LEU A 773 38.24 -18.02 3.88
C LEU A 773 38.94 -18.68 5.06
N GLU A 774 38.16 -19.14 6.05
CA GLU A 774 38.68 -19.84 7.23
C GLU A 774 37.83 -21.06 7.58
N ILE A 775 38.46 -22.12 8.12
CA ILE A 775 37.73 -23.30 8.59
C ILE A 775 37.02 -22.98 9.91
N LEU A 776 35.75 -23.34 10.03
CA LEU A 776 35.00 -23.17 11.28
C LEU A 776 35.48 -24.16 12.33
N VAL A 777 35.64 -23.71 13.57
CA VAL A 777 36.15 -24.53 14.68
C VAL A 777 35.17 -24.57 15.86
N PRO A 778 35.03 -25.72 16.54
CA PRO A 778 34.29 -25.80 17.79
C PRO A 778 34.83 -24.86 18.88
N GLY A 779 33.92 -24.29 19.67
CA GLY A 779 34.22 -23.39 20.80
C GLY A 779 34.46 -21.93 20.43
N ARG A 780 34.46 -21.58 19.13
CA ARG A 780 34.58 -20.19 18.64
C ARG A 780 33.20 -19.61 18.34
N GLU A 781 32.98 -18.36 18.71
CA GLU A 781 31.73 -17.65 18.46
C GLU A 781 31.70 -17.12 17.02
N TYR A 782 30.56 -17.29 16.36
CA TYR A 782 30.30 -16.83 15.00
C TYR A 782 28.95 -16.13 14.93
N GLN A 783 28.70 -15.40 13.84
CA GLN A 783 27.39 -14.89 13.46
C GLN A 783 27.04 -15.40 12.07
N LEU A 784 25.91 -16.08 11.94
CA LEU A 784 25.31 -16.42 10.66
C LEU A 784 24.43 -15.26 10.22
N TRP A 785 24.66 -14.74 9.01
CA TRP A 785 23.82 -13.75 8.35
C TRP A 785 23.28 -14.33 7.05
N LEU A 786 21.97 -14.31 6.87
CA LEU A 786 21.25 -14.82 5.70
C LEU A 786 20.50 -13.66 5.04
N GLY A 787 20.74 -13.46 3.75
CA GLY A 787 19.99 -12.52 2.90
C GLY A 787 19.04 -13.28 1.98
N PHE A 788 17.80 -12.82 1.89
CA PHE A 788 16.74 -13.37 1.06
C PHE A 788 16.46 -12.46 -0.13
N ASN A 789 15.89 -13.01 -1.19
CA ASN A 789 15.54 -12.26 -2.40
C ASN A 789 14.35 -11.28 -2.22
N LYS A 790 13.69 -11.28 -1.05
CA LYS A 790 12.51 -10.47 -0.74
C LYS A 790 12.37 -10.21 0.76
N PRO A 791 11.68 -9.14 1.20
CA PRO A 791 11.46 -8.86 2.62
C PRO A 791 10.62 -9.96 3.25
N MET A 792 11.01 -10.49 4.41
CA MET A 792 10.42 -11.70 5.00
C MET A 792 9.42 -11.40 6.13
N ARG A 793 9.40 -10.20 6.70
CA ARG A 793 8.52 -9.82 7.81
C ARG A 793 7.83 -8.48 7.57
N TRP A 794 6.63 -8.33 8.10
CA TRP A 794 5.91 -7.06 8.10
C TRP A 794 6.58 -6.07 9.08
N LEU A 795 6.36 -4.77 8.92
CA LEU A 795 6.80 -3.76 9.89
C LEU A 795 5.60 -3.18 10.66
N ASP A 796 5.73 -3.09 11.99
CA ASP A 796 4.77 -2.36 12.81
C ASP A 796 4.92 -0.83 12.65
N ASP A 797 4.05 -0.06 13.29
CA ASP A 797 4.06 1.42 13.24
C ASP A 797 5.36 2.04 13.79
N ASN A 798 6.20 1.27 14.52
CA ASN A 798 7.51 1.71 15.01
C ASN A 798 8.66 1.29 14.06
N GLY A 799 8.34 0.65 12.94
CA GLY A 799 9.32 0.13 11.99
C GLY A 799 10.04 -1.12 12.50
N MET A 800 9.44 -1.90 13.41
CA MET A 800 9.99 -3.15 13.92
C MET A 800 9.38 -4.35 13.21
N ALA A 801 10.20 -5.39 12.98
CA ALA A 801 9.75 -6.61 12.32
C ALA A 801 8.67 -7.34 13.14
N THR A 802 7.58 -7.72 12.46
CA THR A 802 6.42 -8.39 13.04
C THR A 802 5.78 -9.37 12.05
N ALA A 803 4.86 -10.19 12.54
CA ALA A 803 4.04 -11.04 11.68
C ALA A 803 3.05 -10.18 10.88
N LEU A 804 2.74 -10.61 9.66
CA LEU A 804 1.64 -10.01 8.90
C LEU A 804 0.36 -10.11 9.72
N GLN A 805 -0.36 -9.00 9.84
CA GLN A 805 -1.62 -8.95 10.58
C GLN A 805 -2.58 -10.04 10.08
N GLY A 806 -3.31 -10.69 11.00
CA GLY A 806 -4.25 -11.77 10.66
C GLY A 806 -3.63 -13.15 10.47
N HIS A 807 -2.32 -13.27 10.51
CA HIS A 807 -1.65 -14.55 10.71
C HIS A 807 -1.59 -14.90 12.21
N ILE A 808 -1.91 -16.16 12.52
CA ILE A 808 -1.77 -16.71 13.87
C ILE A 808 -0.46 -17.49 13.91
N SER A 809 0.56 -16.95 14.55
CA SER A 809 1.71 -17.76 14.97
C SER A 809 2.27 -17.20 16.29
N SER A 810 2.51 -18.11 17.23
CA SER A 810 3.27 -17.89 18.47
C SER A 810 4.78 -18.05 18.27
N ALA A 811 5.23 -18.13 17.01
CA ALA A 811 6.62 -18.34 16.60
C ALA A 811 7.07 -17.15 15.76
N TYR A 812 7.59 -16.12 16.41
CA TYR A 812 8.34 -15.04 15.76
C TYR A 812 9.68 -15.54 15.13
N GLN A 813 9.91 -16.86 15.08
CA GLN A 813 11.13 -17.57 14.70
C GLN A 813 10.86 -18.68 13.67
N ASP A 814 10.09 -18.40 12.61
CA ASP A 814 9.92 -19.35 11.49
C ASP A 814 11.21 -19.42 10.62
N VAL A 815 12.36 -19.68 11.26
CA VAL A 815 13.66 -20.01 10.64
C VAL A 815 14.28 -21.14 11.45
N ASP A 816 14.24 -22.35 10.91
CA ASP A 816 14.93 -23.51 11.47
C ASP A 816 16.29 -23.67 10.77
N ILE A 817 17.34 -23.92 11.55
CA ILE A 817 18.72 -24.03 11.03
C ILE A 817 19.42 -25.24 11.65
N GLU A 818 20.04 -26.06 10.80
CA GLU A 818 20.89 -27.18 11.20
C GLU A 818 22.24 -27.09 10.49
N LEU A 819 23.31 -27.56 11.14
CA LEU A 819 24.59 -27.82 10.48
C LEU A 819 24.88 -29.32 10.58
N LEU A 820 25.02 -29.98 9.44
CA LEU A 820 25.11 -31.44 9.37
C LEU A 820 26.50 -31.87 8.92
N ALA A 821 27.16 -32.74 9.69
CA ALA A 821 28.35 -33.47 9.25
C ALA A 821 27.91 -34.79 8.61
N GLY A 822 27.84 -34.82 7.28
CA GLY A 822 27.08 -35.86 6.56
C GLY A 822 25.59 -35.75 6.92
N ASP A 823 25.00 -36.83 7.42
CA ASP A 823 23.59 -36.84 7.88
C ASP A 823 23.45 -36.59 9.40
N THR A 824 24.54 -36.29 10.11
CA THR A 824 24.54 -36.16 11.58
C THR A 824 24.56 -34.69 11.99
N PRO A 825 23.55 -34.19 12.71
CA PRO A 825 23.56 -32.81 13.22
C PRO A 825 24.70 -32.58 14.21
N LEU A 826 25.43 -31.48 14.03
CA LEU A 826 26.41 -31.00 14.99
C LEU A 826 25.69 -30.30 16.16
N GLY A 827 26.21 -30.45 17.38
CA GLY A 827 25.72 -29.70 18.54
C GLY A 827 26.09 -28.23 18.41
N ILE A 828 25.11 -27.33 18.37
CA ILE A 828 25.29 -25.87 18.25
C ILE A 828 24.58 -25.16 19.39
N ASP A 829 25.25 -24.17 19.97
CA ASP A 829 24.66 -23.20 20.87
C ASP A 829 24.23 -21.97 20.05
N TRP A 830 22.93 -21.79 19.86
CA TRP A 830 22.35 -20.66 19.13
C TRP A 830 22.05 -19.49 20.08
N GLY A 831 22.38 -18.27 19.64
CA GLY A 831 22.09 -17.02 20.35
C GLY A 831 20.74 -16.41 20.00
N ASP A 832 20.57 -15.13 20.36
CA ASP A 832 19.38 -14.36 20.05
C ASP A 832 19.38 -13.92 18.57
N ALA A 833 18.36 -14.36 17.84
CA ALA A 833 18.21 -14.03 16.43
C ALA A 833 17.40 -12.76 16.18
N ALA A 834 17.67 -12.10 15.05
CA ALA A 834 16.94 -10.89 14.65
C ALA A 834 16.73 -10.82 13.14
N TRP A 835 15.55 -10.34 12.76
CA TRP A 835 15.29 -9.81 11.41
C TRP A 835 15.85 -8.39 11.32
N ILE A 836 16.64 -8.11 10.29
CA ILE A 836 17.37 -6.86 10.19
C ILE A 836 16.49 -5.78 9.57
N VAL A 837 16.36 -4.65 10.28
CA VAL A 837 15.60 -3.47 9.84
C VAL A 837 16.47 -2.23 9.67
N THR A 838 17.76 -2.34 9.99
CA THR A 838 18.75 -1.27 9.86
C THR A 838 19.33 -1.25 8.45
N PRO A 839 19.58 -0.05 7.88
CA PRO A 839 20.05 0.10 6.50
C PRO A 839 21.35 -0.66 6.23
N PRO A 840 21.65 -0.97 4.95
CA PRO A 840 22.83 -1.74 4.54
C PRO A 840 24.12 -1.16 5.11
N GLY A 841 24.19 0.19 5.28
CA GLY A 841 25.28 0.96 5.89
C GLY A 841 25.54 0.77 7.39
N ALA A 842 24.65 0.12 8.13
CA ALA A 842 24.88 -0.29 9.53
C ALA A 842 25.77 -1.54 9.60
N THR A 843 26.43 -1.80 10.73
CA THR A 843 27.49 -2.82 10.88
C THR A 843 27.13 -4.23 10.40
N GLU A 844 25.85 -4.59 10.25
CA GLU A 844 25.36 -5.64 9.33
C GLU A 844 23.89 -5.34 8.96
N GLY A 845 23.67 -4.46 7.98
CA GLY A 845 22.35 -4.07 7.50
C GLY A 845 21.59 -5.14 6.72
N TYR A 846 20.36 -4.82 6.31
CA TYR A 846 19.59 -5.66 5.40
C TYR A 846 20.24 -5.72 4.00
N LEU A 847 19.86 -6.69 3.16
CA LEU A 847 20.47 -6.89 1.84
C LEU A 847 20.06 -5.79 0.85
N ARG A 848 18.76 -5.63 0.62
CA ARG A 848 18.17 -4.57 -0.22
C ARG A 848 16.91 -3.95 0.40
N TYR A 849 16.11 -4.74 1.11
CA TYR A 849 14.88 -4.32 1.77
C TYR A 849 14.90 -4.66 3.26
N ARG A 850 14.37 -3.78 4.11
CA ARG A 850 14.09 -4.06 5.52
C ARG A 850 13.36 -5.39 5.64
N THR A 851 13.85 -6.22 6.55
CA THR A 851 13.42 -7.59 6.84
C THR A 851 13.75 -8.65 5.79
N ASP A 852 14.55 -8.35 4.76
CA ASP A 852 15.08 -9.36 3.83
C ASP A 852 16.36 -10.04 4.33
N ALA A 853 16.81 -9.74 5.55
CA ALA A 853 17.97 -10.36 6.16
C ALA A 853 17.69 -10.83 7.59
N TYR A 854 18.33 -11.94 7.95
CA TYR A 854 18.24 -12.60 9.25
C TYR A 854 19.64 -12.86 9.80
N ALA A 855 19.89 -12.47 11.05
CA ALA A 855 21.15 -12.72 11.71
C ALA A 855 20.95 -13.51 13.01
N ILE A 856 21.84 -14.48 13.26
CA ILE A 856 21.84 -15.29 14.47
C ILE A 856 23.29 -15.62 14.91
N PRO A 857 23.70 -15.26 16.14
CA PRO A 857 24.96 -15.72 16.70
C PRO A 857 24.92 -17.23 16.96
N PHE A 858 26.06 -17.91 16.80
CA PHE A 858 26.16 -19.34 17.11
C PHE A 858 27.57 -19.77 17.46
N THR A 859 27.67 -20.87 18.22
CA THR A 859 28.92 -21.55 18.53
C THR A 859 28.75 -23.04 18.27
N ILE A 860 29.62 -23.63 17.44
CA ILE A 860 29.71 -25.09 17.32
C ILE A 860 30.29 -25.61 18.64
N THR A 861 29.57 -26.47 19.36
CA THR A 861 30.01 -26.92 20.69
C THR A 861 31.28 -27.77 20.59
N ASP A 862 32.21 -27.62 21.53
CA ASP A 862 33.43 -28.44 21.67
C ASP A 862 33.18 -29.77 22.39
N SER A 863 31.95 -30.29 22.27
CA SER A 863 31.53 -31.57 22.85
C SER A 863 32.38 -32.73 22.33
N VAL A 864 32.42 -33.82 23.10
CA VAL A 864 33.17 -35.02 22.72
C VAL A 864 32.61 -35.61 21.41
N GLU A 865 31.30 -35.52 21.22
CA GLU A 865 30.57 -35.96 20.04
C GLU A 865 30.99 -35.14 18.79
N ASN A 866 30.93 -33.81 18.86
CA ASN A 866 31.37 -32.96 17.75
C ASN A 866 32.86 -33.13 17.45
N THR A 867 33.70 -33.18 18.49
CA THR A 867 35.14 -33.35 18.33
C THR A 867 35.49 -34.68 17.65
N ALA A 868 34.74 -35.74 17.92
CA ALA A 868 34.91 -37.03 17.26
C ALA A 868 34.46 -37.02 15.79
N LEU A 869 33.41 -36.25 15.46
CA LEU A 869 32.93 -36.09 14.08
C LEU A 869 33.86 -35.20 13.23
N LEU A 870 34.59 -34.29 13.89
CA LEU A 870 35.39 -33.23 13.26
C LEU A 870 36.91 -33.45 13.43
N ASP A 871 37.35 -34.69 13.65
CA ASP A 871 38.76 -35.06 13.83
C ASP A 871 39.64 -34.80 12.59
N SER A 872 38.98 -34.58 11.45
CA SER A 872 39.50 -34.17 10.16
C SER A 872 38.53 -33.13 9.54
N PRO A 873 38.96 -32.33 8.55
CA PRO A 873 38.06 -31.38 7.90
C PRO A 873 36.85 -32.07 7.28
N VAL A 874 35.65 -31.56 7.60
CA VAL A 874 34.37 -32.04 7.07
C VAL A 874 33.68 -30.90 6.34
N ASP A 875 33.13 -31.18 5.15
CA ASP A 875 32.17 -30.30 4.48
C ASP A 875 30.81 -30.49 5.16
N ALA A 876 30.45 -29.57 6.05
CA ALA A 876 29.19 -29.59 6.76
C ALA A 876 28.10 -28.84 5.97
N THR A 877 26.92 -29.42 5.85
CA THR A 877 25.77 -28.82 5.16
C THR A 877 25.01 -27.90 6.10
N LEU A 878 24.90 -26.62 5.73
CA LEU A 878 24.00 -25.67 6.37
C LEU A 878 22.61 -25.87 5.78
N ARG A 879 21.70 -26.38 6.62
CA ARG A 879 20.33 -26.65 6.25
C ARG A 879 19.44 -25.54 6.81
N VAL A 880 18.71 -24.84 5.96
CA VAL A 880 17.84 -23.73 6.39
C VAL A 880 16.41 -23.97 5.93
N ARG A 881 15.45 -23.72 6.81
CA ARG A 881 14.03 -23.69 6.47
C ARG A 881 13.42 -22.43 7.01
N ALA A 882 12.77 -21.66 6.15
CA ALA A 882 12.15 -20.40 6.53
C ALA A 882 10.78 -20.21 5.86
N TRP A 883 10.01 -19.26 6.36
CA TRP A 883 8.76 -18.82 5.75
C TRP A 883 8.72 -17.30 5.63
N ASP A 884 8.11 -16.80 4.57
CA ASP A 884 7.86 -15.38 4.37
C ASP A 884 6.66 -14.85 5.18
N MET A 885 6.36 -13.56 5.09
CA MET A 885 5.28 -12.92 5.86
C MET A 885 3.88 -13.42 5.49
N THR A 886 3.71 -14.06 4.32
CA THR A 886 2.46 -14.68 3.88
C THR A 886 2.45 -16.21 4.07
N TYR A 887 3.50 -16.74 4.72
CA TYR A 887 3.70 -18.15 4.99
C TYR A 887 3.95 -19.02 3.74
N GLN A 888 4.60 -18.47 2.70
CA GLN A 888 5.26 -19.28 1.67
C GLN A 888 6.60 -19.78 2.21
N GLY A 889 6.86 -21.09 2.06
CA GLY A 889 8.11 -21.70 2.48
C GLY A 889 9.28 -21.29 1.60
N LEU A 890 10.48 -21.50 2.12
CA LEU A 890 11.72 -21.34 1.38
C LEU A 890 11.78 -22.32 0.21
N ASP A 891 12.29 -21.86 -0.92
CA ASP A 891 12.68 -22.71 -2.03
C ASP A 891 13.77 -23.71 -1.59
N GLY A 892 13.55 -25.00 -1.89
CA GLY A 892 14.46 -26.07 -1.49
C GLY A 892 15.76 -26.12 -2.31
N ASP A 893 15.70 -25.68 -3.57
CA ASP A 893 16.88 -25.60 -4.46
C ASP A 893 16.94 -24.24 -5.18
N PRO A 894 17.62 -23.24 -4.59
CA PRO A 894 17.76 -21.93 -5.21
C PRO A 894 18.54 -21.93 -6.54
N ALA A 895 19.21 -23.03 -6.92
CA ALA A 895 19.88 -23.15 -8.21
C ALA A 895 18.89 -23.03 -9.37
N THR A 896 17.64 -23.41 -9.15
CA THR A 896 16.57 -23.23 -10.12
C THR A 896 15.74 -21.99 -9.80
N VAL A 897 15.35 -21.25 -10.84
CA VAL A 897 14.52 -20.05 -10.65
C VAL A 897 13.05 -20.44 -10.67
N VAL A 898 12.41 -20.36 -9.50
CA VAL A 898 10.96 -20.52 -9.35
C VAL A 898 10.21 -19.63 -10.33
N ASP A 899 9.21 -20.20 -10.99
CA ASP A 899 8.29 -19.45 -11.82
C ASP A 899 6.86 -20.02 -11.78
N TRP A 900 5.95 -19.42 -12.54
CA TRP A 900 4.57 -19.87 -12.65
C TRP A 900 4.31 -20.50 -14.01
N PHE A 901 3.74 -21.70 -14.02
CA PHE A 901 3.28 -22.33 -15.25
C PHE A 901 2.05 -23.19 -14.99
N ASP A 902 1.07 -23.12 -15.91
CA ASP A 902 -0.13 -23.96 -15.90
C ASP A 902 -0.81 -24.13 -14.52
N GLY A 903 -0.97 -23.02 -13.79
CA GLY A 903 -1.74 -23.01 -12.54
C GLY A 903 -0.96 -23.32 -11.28
N HIS A 904 0.37 -23.38 -11.32
CA HIS A 904 1.18 -23.70 -10.16
C HIS A 904 2.60 -23.13 -10.24
N TRP A 905 3.29 -23.19 -9.10
CA TRP A 905 4.73 -22.92 -9.04
C TRP A 905 5.48 -24.09 -9.68
N VAL A 906 6.36 -23.78 -10.62
CA VAL A 906 7.31 -24.72 -11.22
C VAL A 906 8.70 -24.39 -10.75
N ARG A 907 9.55 -25.42 -10.63
CA ARG A 907 10.89 -25.29 -10.05
C ARG A 907 10.84 -24.67 -8.65
N TYR A 908 9.93 -25.20 -7.83
CA TYR A 908 9.75 -24.79 -6.44
C TYR A 908 9.79 -26.04 -5.56
N GLU A 909 10.98 -26.36 -5.09
CA GLU A 909 11.33 -27.66 -4.57
C GLU A 909 10.94 -27.81 -3.10
N ASP A 910 10.49 -29.01 -2.73
CA ASP A 910 10.36 -29.40 -1.33
C ASP A 910 11.68 -29.92 -0.76
N THR A 911 11.64 -30.35 0.51
CA THR A 911 12.80 -30.91 1.23
C THR A 911 13.42 -32.15 0.58
N PHE A 912 12.72 -32.79 -0.34
CA PHE A 912 13.15 -34.00 -1.02
C PHE A 912 13.49 -33.73 -2.48
N ASP A 913 13.72 -32.46 -2.84
CA ASP A 913 14.05 -32.02 -4.19
C ASP A 913 12.98 -32.39 -5.23
N ASN A 914 11.71 -32.46 -4.79
CA ASN A 914 10.57 -32.66 -5.68
C ASN A 914 9.87 -31.33 -5.92
N GLU A 915 9.45 -31.10 -7.16
CA GLU A 915 8.61 -29.95 -7.50
C GLU A 915 7.33 -29.95 -6.64
N SER A 916 7.07 -28.82 -5.98
CA SER A 916 6.05 -28.68 -4.95
C SER A 916 5.34 -27.32 -5.01
N ASP A 917 4.46 -27.11 -4.04
CA ASP A 917 3.68 -25.89 -3.86
C ASP A 917 3.89 -25.29 -2.45
N ILE A 918 4.83 -25.83 -1.68
CA ILE A 918 4.98 -25.59 -0.25
C ILE A 918 6.40 -25.19 0.17
N GLY A 919 7.42 -25.53 -0.61
CA GLY A 919 8.81 -25.27 -0.27
C GLY A 919 9.38 -26.27 0.72
N GLY A 920 10.64 -26.09 1.10
CA GLY A 920 11.42 -27.09 1.79
C GLY A 920 12.55 -26.55 2.66
N TRP A 921 13.50 -27.44 2.90
CA TRP A 921 14.80 -27.09 3.44
C TRP A 921 15.70 -26.79 2.26
N ASP A 922 16.42 -25.67 2.31
CA ASP A 922 17.57 -25.41 1.47
C ASP A 922 18.78 -26.10 2.11
N ASP A 923 19.36 -27.07 1.41
CA ASP A 923 20.57 -27.81 1.79
C ASP A 923 21.72 -27.64 0.79
N SER A 924 21.64 -26.58 -0.04
CA SER A 924 22.60 -26.27 -1.11
C SER A 924 23.95 -25.72 -0.60
N LEU A 925 23.98 -25.23 0.64
CA LEU A 925 25.12 -24.55 1.23
C LEU A 925 25.98 -25.52 2.04
N THR A 926 27.27 -25.64 1.70
CA THR A 926 28.22 -26.42 2.52
C THR A 926 29.47 -25.62 2.88
N MET A 927 29.95 -25.80 4.11
CA MET A 927 31.07 -25.07 4.71
C MET A 927 32.02 -26.03 5.43
N ARG A 928 33.32 -25.71 5.46
CA ARG A 928 34.34 -26.55 6.09
C ARG A 928 34.40 -26.32 7.59
N VAL A 929 34.38 -27.42 8.34
CA VAL A 929 34.46 -27.45 9.81
C VAL A 929 35.52 -28.45 10.26
N GLN A 930 36.30 -28.11 11.29
CA GLN A 930 37.30 -29.02 11.86
C GLN A 930 37.53 -28.74 13.36
N ALA A 931 37.83 -29.79 14.14
CA ALA A 931 38.30 -29.65 15.51
C ALA A 931 39.80 -29.26 15.57
N GLY A 932 40.09 -28.14 16.23
CA GLY A 932 41.46 -27.64 16.45
C GLY A 932 42.07 -26.89 15.25
N GLY A 933 43.14 -26.14 15.50
CA GLY A 933 43.90 -25.48 14.43
C GLY A 933 43.31 -24.17 13.89
N ALA A 934 42.54 -23.43 14.70
CA ALA A 934 41.98 -22.14 14.30
C ALA A 934 43.08 -21.15 13.91
N ALA A 935 43.08 -20.69 12.66
CA ALA A 935 43.80 -19.48 12.30
C ALA A 935 43.00 -18.25 12.76
N GLU A 936 43.68 -17.14 12.98
CA GLU A 936 42.97 -15.87 13.15
C GLU A 936 42.52 -15.37 11.78
N PRO A 937 41.23 -15.03 11.62
CA PRO A 937 40.73 -14.49 10.37
C PRO A 937 41.51 -13.26 9.94
N PHE A 938 41.73 -13.13 8.63
CA PHE A 938 42.24 -11.91 8.06
C PHE A 938 41.31 -10.74 8.41
N THR A 939 41.88 -9.61 8.82
CA THR A 939 41.16 -8.35 9.04
C THR A 939 41.82 -7.26 8.22
N LEU A 940 41.04 -6.29 7.76
CA LEU A 940 41.57 -5.20 6.95
C LEU A 940 42.55 -4.33 7.75
N GLU A 941 43.74 -4.15 7.18
CA GLU A 941 44.80 -3.26 7.66
C GLU A 941 44.89 -2.02 6.74
N PRO A 942 45.40 -0.87 7.24
CA PRO A 942 45.57 0.34 6.40
C PRO A 942 46.37 0.10 5.13
N GLY A 943 47.28 -0.88 5.15
CA GLY A 943 48.04 -1.33 3.99
C GLY A 943 47.20 -1.86 2.83
N ILE A 944 45.89 -2.09 2.97
CA ILE A 944 45.02 -2.44 1.84
C ILE A 944 44.80 -1.26 0.88
N ALA A 945 45.02 -0.03 1.36
CA ALA A 945 45.01 1.16 0.51
C ALA A 945 46.02 0.99 -0.65
N SER A 946 45.51 0.80 -1.86
CA SER A 946 46.29 0.49 -3.06
C SER A 946 45.42 0.46 -4.31
N ALA A 947 46.06 0.30 -5.47
CA ALA A 947 45.41 -0.03 -6.72
C ALA A 947 45.23 -1.55 -6.83
N TRP A 948 44.04 -1.95 -7.27
CA TRP A 948 43.58 -3.33 -7.47
C TRP A 948 42.97 -3.47 -8.86
N TYR A 949 43.05 -4.67 -9.42
CA TYR A 949 42.46 -4.98 -10.73
C TYR A 949 42.07 -6.45 -10.80
N ASP A 950 41.19 -6.79 -11.72
CA ASP A 950 40.97 -8.17 -12.13
C ASP A 950 41.89 -8.50 -13.31
N PRO A 951 42.75 -9.55 -13.23
CA PRO A 951 43.59 -9.97 -14.36
C PRO A 951 42.84 -10.31 -15.65
N GLU A 952 41.56 -10.70 -15.57
CA GLU A 952 40.71 -10.94 -16.76
C GLU A 952 40.17 -9.62 -17.34
N HIS A 953 40.25 -8.52 -16.59
CA HIS A 953 39.84 -7.17 -16.97
C HIS A 953 41.02 -6.17 -16.98
N ASP A 954 42.18 -6.60 -17.49
CA ASP A 954 43.36 -5.71 -17.61
C ASP A 954 43.07 -4.50 -18.52
N GLY A 955 43.03 -3.30 -17.91
CA GLY A 955 42.67 -2.04 -18.57
C GLY A 955 41.64 -1.21 -17.81
N GLU A 956 41.02 -1.78 -16.79
CA GLU A 956 40.17 -1.12 -15.78
C GLU A 956 40.63 -1.50 -14.37
N GLY A 957 40.13 -0.81 -13.34
CA GLY A 957 40.51 -1.14 -11.97
C GLY A 957 40.02 -0.20 -10.89
N PHE A 958 40.46 -0.50 -9.68
CA PHE A 958 39.99 0.10 -8.44
C PHE A 958 41.15 0.72 -7.67
N ILE A 959 40.95 1.91 -7.14
CA ILE A 959 41.89 2.58 -6.25
C ILE A 959 41.19 2.73 -4.92
N ILE A 960 41.72 2.06 -3.90
CA ILE A 960 41.15 2.04 -2.56
C ILE A 960 42.04 2.87 -1.65
N GLU A 961 41.43 3.74 -0.86
CA GLU A 961 42.08 4.49 0.20
C GLU A 961 41.42 4.16 1.53
N MET A 962 42.24 3.84 2.55
CA MET A 962 41.78 3.63 3.92
C MET A 962 42.02 4.90 4.73
N LEU A 963 40.98 5.40 5.37
CA LEU A 963 40.99 6.61 6.20
C LEU A 963 40.77 6.26 7.67
N SER A 964 41.10 7.20 8.56
CA SER A 964 40.94 7.01 10.00
C SER A 964 39.50 6.65 10.39
N GLY A 965 39.34 5.77 11.37
CA GLY A 965 38.01 5.41 11.89
C GLY A 965 37.25 4.39 11.04
N GLY A 966 37.95 3.65 10.15
CA GLY A 966 37.37 2.59 9.34
C GLY A 966 36.65 3.08 8.07
N GLN A 967 36.78 4.37 7.74
CA GLN A 967 36.25 4.92 6.49
C GLN A 967 37.14 4.52 5.31
N ALA A 968 36.55 4.35 4.14
CA ALA A 968 37.27 4.09 2.90
C ALA A 968 36.75 4.98 1.77
N VAL A 969 37.62 5.25 0.79
CA VAL A 969 37.24 5.89 -0.47
C VAL A 969 37.66 5.00 -1.62
N LEU A 970 36.77 4.86 -2.59
CA LEU A 970 37.00 4.12 -3.83
C LEU A 970 37.00 5.08 -5.00
N TYR A 971 37.94 4.85 -5.92
CA TYR A 971 37.90 5.38 -7.28
C TYR A 971 37.94 4.19 -8.24
N TRP A 972 36.88 3.99 -9.01
CA TRP A 972 36.78 2.94 -10.02
C TRP A 972 36.86 3.58 -11.40
N PHE A 973 37.84 3.19 -12.21
CA PHE A 973 37.93 3.59 -13.62
C PHE A 973 37.61 2.39 -14.52
N THR A 974 36.74 2.60 -15.50
CA THR A 974 36.21 1.58 -16.41
C THR A 974 35.64 2.26 -17.66
N TYR A 975 34.97 1.54 -18.55
CA TYR A 975 34.44 2.11 -19.79
C TYR A 975 32.91 2.20 -19.72
N ASP A 976 32.30 2.99 -20.61
CA ASP A 976 30.87 2.93 -20.86
C ASP A 976 30.53 1.88 -21.94
N GLU A 977 29.25 1.71 -22.26
CA GLU A 977 28.79 0.75 -23.29
C GLU A 977 29.28 1.09 -24.71
N SER A 978 29.71 2.33 -24.93
CA SER A 978 30.26 2.80 -26.20
C SER A 978 31.81 2.75 -26.23
N GLY A 979 32.43 2.30 -25.14
CA GLY A 979 33.86 2.26 -24.94
C GLY A 979 34.54 3.61 -24.72
N ASN A 980 33.76 4.64 -24.37
CA ASN A 980 34.34 5.86 -23.80
C ASN A 980 34.78 5.58 -22.35
N GLN A 981 35.69 6.42 -21.87
CA GLN A 981 36.14 6.37 -20.49
C GLN A 981 35.02 6.80 -19.52
N ASP A 982 34.77 6.00 -18.48
CA ASP A 982 33.95 6.31 -17.32
C ASP A 982 34.71 6.14 -15.98
N TRP A 983 34.20 6.76 -14.92
CA TRP A 983 34.72 6.56 -13.58
C TRP A 983 33.67 6.84 -12.50
N TYR A 984 33.81 6.13 -11.39
CA TYR A 984 32.91 6.21 -10.23
C TYR A 984 33.71 6.46 -8.96
N ILE A 985 33.11 7.21 -8.03
CA ILE A 985 33.69 7.47 -6.71
C ILE A 985 32.72 7.01 -5.64
N GLY A 986 33.22 6.31 -4.62
CA GLY A 986 32.43 5.84 -3.48
C GLY A 986 33.08 6.21 -2.16
N ALA A 987 32.27 6.62 -1.19
CA ALA A 987 32.67 6.68 0.21
C ALA A 987 32.04 5.49 0.95
N GLY A 988 32.85 4.73 1.67
CA GLY A 988 32.46 3.45 2.24
C GLY A 988 32.99 3.23 3.65
N GLN A 989 32.70 2.05 4.19
CA GLN A 989 33.06 1.65 5.54
C GLN A 989 33.66 0.25 5.58
N GLN A 990 34.64 0.07 6.44
CA GLN A 990 35.25 -1.21 6.79
C GLN A 990 34.34 -2.04 7.69
N ARG A 991 34.21 -3.33 7.38
CA ARG A 991 33.52 -4.34 8.20
C ARG A 991 34.32 -5.63 8.22
N GLY A 992 35.10 -5.83 9.28
CA GLY A 992 36.03 -6.96 9.36
C GLY A 992 37.03 -6.93 8.20
N ASN A 993 36.91 -7.90 7.28
CA ASN A 993 37.68 -8.00 6.04
C ASN A 993 36.93 -7.52 4.78
N ARG A 994 35.85 -6.76 4.93
CA ARG A 994 35.05 -6.20 3.83
C ARG A 994 35.12 -4.68 3.78
N LEU A 995 34.99 -4.14 2.58
CA LEU A 995 34.67 -2.72 2.36
C LEU A 995 33.32 -2.63 1.67
N VAL A 996 32.42 -1.80 2.21
CA VAL A 996 31.06 -1.63 1.68
C VAL A 996 30.86 -0.16 1.28
N PHE A 997 30.46 0.06 0.02
CA PHE A 997 30.17 1.37 -0.55
C PHE A 997 28.72 1.38 -1.03
N ASP A 998 27.80 1.89 -0.19
CA ASP A 998 26.36 1.89 -0.45
C ASP A 998 25.93 2.84 -1.59
N ALA A 999 26.81 3.77 -1.97
CA ALA A 999 26.57 4.71 -3.05
C ALA A 999 27.85 4.97 -3.86
N LEU A 1000 27.77 4.70 -5.14
CA LEU A 1000 28.74 5.09 -6.16
C LEU A 1000 28.22 6.28 -6.91
N THR A 1001 29.06 7.30 -7.03
CA THR A 1001 28.75 8.56 -7.67
C THR A 1001 29.46 8.65 -9.02
N GLN A 1002 28.70 8.90 -10.08
CA GLN A 1002 29.22 9.32 -11.37
C GLN A 1002 29.18 10.84 -11.47
N THR A 1003 30.25 11.45 -11.97
CA THR A 1003 30.34 12.91 -12.12
C THR A 1003 30.24 13.31 -13.59
N SER A 1004 29.56 14.42 -13.87
CA SER A 1004 29.34 14.93 -15.23
C SER A 1004 29.28 16.45 -15.25
N GLY A 1005 29.30 17.06 -16.44
CA GLY A 1005 29.13 18.50 -16.64
C GLY A 1005 30.42 19.34 -16.62
N GLY A 1006 31.56 18.75 -16.25
CA GLY A 1006 32.88 19.41 -16.37
C GLY A 1006 33.42 19.40 -17.80
N VAL A 1007 34.38 20.30 -18.09
CA VAL A 1007 35.14 20.37 -19.34
C VAL A 1007 36.62 20.62 -19.03
N PHE A 1008 37.55 20.15 -19.87
CA PHE A 1008 38.98 20.33 -19.58
C PHE A 1008 39.45 21.79 -19.66
N GLY A 1009 40.31 22.21 -18.72
CA GLY A 1009 41.10 23.43 -18.83
C GLY A 1009 40.41 24.69 -18.28
N GLU A 1010 40.74 25.86 -18.84
CA GLU A 1010 40.30 27.17 -18.31
C GLU A 1010 38.78 27.41 -18.37
N ASP A 1011 38.07 26.65 -19.21
CA ASP A 1011 36.61 26.74 -19.35
C ASP A 1011 35.84 25.93 -18.28
N PHE A 1012 36.54 25.26 -17.36
CA PHE A 1012 35.92 24.51 -16.27
C PHE A 1012 35.08 25.44 -15.37
N ASP A 1013 33.80 25.09 -15.18
CA ASP A 1013 32.89 25.76 -14.24
C ASP A 1013 32.35 24.74 -13.22
N PRO A 1014 32.74 24.82 -11.93
CA PRO A 1014 32.26 23.89 -10.91
C PRO A 1014 30.74 23.96 -10.71
N ALA A 1015 30.07 25.05 -11.12
CA ALA A 1015 28.62 25.15 -11.04
C ALA A 1015 27.87 24.27 -12.07
N GLN A 1016 28.56 23.80 -13.12
CA GLN A 1016 27.99 22.85 -14.10
C GLN A 1016 28.16 21.39 -13.67
N VAL A 1017 28.95 21.12 -12.64
CA VAL A 1017 29.25 19.75 -12.22
C VAL A 1017 28.05 19.13 -11.51
N THR A 1018 27.59 18.00 -12.05
CA THR A 1018 26.55 17.17 -11.47
C THR A 1018 27.12 15.85 -10.96
N ARG A 1019 26.55 15.34 -9.88
CA ARG A 1019 26.96 14.10 -9.20
C ARG A 1019 25.73 13.24 -9.01
N GLU A 1020 25.71 12.09 -9.67
CA GLU A 1020 24.57 11.17 -9.68
C GLU A 1020 24.96 9.86 -8.99
N THR A 1021 24.12 9.38 -8.07
CA THR A 1021 24.31 8.05 -7.49
C THR A 1021 23.83 7.00 -8.48
N VAL A 1022 24.73 6.15 -8.93
CA VAL A 1022 24.50 5.18 -10.02
C VAL A 1022 24.55 3.73 -9.59
N GLY A 1023 24.97 3.43 -8.36
CA GLY A 1023 25.11 2.05 -7.92
C GLY A 1023 25.79 1.88 -6.57
N GLN A 1024 26.27 0.67 -6.32
CA GLN A 1024 26.95 0.27 -5.08
C GLN A 1024 28.02 -0.79 -5.37
N VAL A 1025 28.98 -0.94 -4.46
CA VAL A 1025 30.05 -1.94 -4.59
C VAL A 1025 30.53 -2.43 -3.23
N GLY A 1026 30.86 -3.72 -3.16
CA GLY A 1026 31.39 -4.38 -1.97
C GLY A 1026 32.64 -5.18 -2.31
N PHE A 1027 33.65 -5.09 -1.44
CA PHE A 1027 34.88 -5.87 -1.55
C PHE A 1027 34.94 -6.87 -0.39
N LEU A 1028 35.41 -8.09 -0.67
CA LEU A 1028 35.77 -9.08 0.33
C LEU A 1028 37.22 -9.51 0.11
N PHE A 1029 38.06 -9.29 1.11
CA PHE A 1029 39.49 -9.58 1.03
C PHE A 1029 39.80 -10.93 1.68
N SER A 1030 40.48 -11.80 0.92
CA SER A 1030 40.99 -13.08 1.39
C SER A 1030 42.42 -12.99 1.91
N GLY A 1031 43.10 -11.87 1.65
CA GLY A 1031 44.39 -11.53 2.22
C GLY A 1031 44.90 -10.18 1.70
N CYS A 1032 46.20 -9.94 1.85
CA CYS A 1032 46.81 -8.67 1.47
C CYS A 1032 46.88 -8.40 -0.04
N ASP A 1033 46.83 -9.45 -0.85
CA ASP A 1033 47.07 -9.37 -2.30
C ASP A 1033 45.94 -9.98 -3.14
N ASN A 1034 44.88 -10.50 -2.50
CA ASN A 1034 43.78 -11.17 -3.19
C ASN A 1034 42.44 -10.84 -2.52
N GLY A 1035 41.38 -10.80 -3.33
CA GLY A 1035 40.00 -10.67 -2.89
C GLY A 1035 39.04 -10.76 -4.07
N HIS A 1036 37.78 -10.44 -3.83
CA HIS A 1036 36.81 -10.21 -4.89
C HIS A 1036 36.01 -8.95 -4.64
N VAL A 1037 35.42 -8.44 -5.71
CA VAL A 1037 34.54 -7.29 -5.69
C VAL A 1037 33.21 -7.68 -6.33
N ASP A 1038 32.12 -7.26 -5.70
CA ASP A 1038 30.75 -7.37 -6.15
C ASP A 1038 30.21 -5.97 -6.40
N TRP A 1039 29.65 -5.72 -7.57
CA TRP A 1039 29.15 -4.40 -7.94
C TRP A 1039 27.76 -4.48 -8.56
N HIS A 1040 27.02 -3.38 -8.43
CA HIS A 1040 25.74 -3.15 -9.09
C HIS A 1040 25.71 -1.70 -9.57
N ILE A 1041 25.57 -1.49 -10.88
CA ILE A 1041 25.53 -0.18 -11.54
C ILE A 1041 24.35 -0.16 -12.51
N GLY A 1042 23.39 0.74 -12.28
CA GLY A 1042 22.09 0.69 -12.97
C GLY A 1042 21.47 -0.70 -12.85
N ASN A 1043 21.10 -1.32 -13.98
CA ASN A 1043 20.50 -2.67 -14.01
C ASN A 1043 21.53 -3.79 -14.16
N ARG A 1044 22.83 -3.46 -14.16
CA ARG A 1044 23.91 -4.43 -14.32
C ARG A 1044 24.52 -4.77 -12.98
N GLN A 1045 24.94 -6.01 -12.83
CA GLN A 1045 25.70 -6.48 -11.68
C GLN A 1045 26.84 -7.37 -12.16
N GLY A 1046 27.89 -7.49 -11.36
CA GLY A 1046 29.00 -8.38 -11.68
C GLY A 1046 29.87 -8.66 -10.48
N ARG A 1047 30.72 -9.68 -10.65
CA ARG A 1047 31.73 -10.10 -9.68
C ARG A 1047 33.07 -10.23 -10.38
N GLN A 1048 34.12 -9.72 -9.76
CA GLN A 1048 35.49 -9.76 -10.28
C GLN A 1048 36.47 -10.27 -9.22
N ALA A 1049 37.43 -11.08 -9.63
CA ALA A 1049 38.49 -11.59 -8.77
C ALA A 1049 39.68 -10.63 -8.82
N ILE A 1050 39.95 -9.93 -7.73
CA ILE A 1050 40.90 -8.82 -7.73
C ILE A 1050 42.25 -9.21 -7.13
N GLN A 1051 43.30 -8.66 -7.73
CA GLN A 1051 44.68 -8.75 -7.26
C GLN A 1051 45.23 -7.35 -6.99
N ARG A 1052 46.09 -7.28 -5.98
CA ARG A 1052 46.76 -6.03 -5.63
C ARG A 1052 47.88 -5.71 -6.61
N VAL A 1053 47.97 -4.45 -7.05
CA VAL A 1053 48.99 -3.97 -8.00
C VAL A 1053 50.05 -3.13 -7.29
N THR A 1054 49.65 -2.24 -6.38
CA THR A 1054 50.57 -1.27 -5.77
C THR A 1054 50.80 -1.53 -4.29
N HIS A 1055 52.05 -1.39 -3.85
CA HIS A 1055 52.43 -1.43 -2.43
C HIS A 1055 52.89 -0.03 -2.00
N LEU A 1056 52.10 0.63 -1.16
CA LEU A 1056 52.37 1.98 -0.69
C LEU A 1056 53.52 1.98 0.30
N GLN A 1057 54.45 2.90 0.13
CA GLN A 1057 55.55 3.05 1.08
C GLN A 1057 55.02 3.64 2.40
N GLY A 1058 55.25 2.93 3.50
CA GLY A 1058 54.83 3.36 4.85
C GLY A 1058 53.50 2.76 5.32
N LEU A 1059 52.79 2.03 4.47
CA LEU A 1059 51.60 1.26 4.82
C LEU A 1059 51.80 -0.21 4.44
N ASP A 1060 52.11 -1.04 5.42
CA ASP A 1060 52.25 -2.47 5.23
C ASP A 1060 50.90 -3.18 5.38
N CYS A 1061 50.70 -4.25 4.61
CA CYS A 1061 49.70 -5.28 4.89
C CYS A 1061 50.46 -6.58 5.11
N GLY A 1062 50.31 -7.19 6.29
CA GLY A 1062 51.10 -8.34 6.69
C GLY A 1062 52.51 -7.97 7.18
N PRO A 1063 53.55 -8.82 6.98
CA PRO A 1063 54.88 -8.58 7.54
C PRO A 1063 55.50 -7.27 7.02
N PRO A 1064 56.08 -6.41 7.90
CA PRO A 1064 56.51 -5.08 7.51
C PRO A 1064 57.66 -5.08 6.50
N LEU A 1065 57.58 -4.21 5.49
CA LEU A 1065 58.63 -4.01 4.51
C LEU A 1065 59.81 -3.28 5.18
N ALA A 1066 61.02 -3.85 5.09
CA ALA A 1066 62.22 -3.36 5.79
C ALA A 1066 62.83 -2.04 5.23
N ALA A 1067 62.06 -1.23 4.49
CA ALA A 1067 62.52 0.01 3.87
C ALA A 1067 62.26 1.24 4.76
N PRO A 1068 63.18 2.22 4.84
CA PRO A 1068 62.91 3.47 5.54
C PRO A 1068 61.77 4.23 4.84
N VAL A 1069 60.75 4.63 5.62
CA VAL A 1069 59.62 5.43 5.14
C VAL A 1069 60.09 6.85 4.79
N ARG A 1070 59.76 7.31 3.58
CA ARG A 1070 60.07 8.66 3.11
C ARG A 1070 59.06 9.67 3.67
N GLN A 1071 59.45 10.94 3.77
CA GLN A 1071 58.52 11.98 4.20
C GLN A 1071 57.40 12.16 3.16
N GLU A 1072 57.75 12.03 1.88
CA GLU A 1072 56.87 12.14 0.73
C GLU A 1072 55.75 11.08 0.74
N SER A 1073 55.92 9.97 1.46
CA SER A 1073 54.86 8.97 1.66
C SER A 1073 53.57 9.60 2.21
N GLN A 1074 53.67 10.65 3.02
CA GLN A 1074 52.54 11.39 3.60
C GLN A 1074 51.67 12.12 2.56
N TYR A 1075 52.14 12.22 1.31
CA TYR A 1075 51.41 12.86 0.21
C TYR A 1075 50.55 11.87 -0.58
N SER A 1076 50.58 10.57 -0.23
CA SER A 1076 49.66 9.59 -0.80
C SER A 1076 48.21 9.89 -0.38
N GLY A 1077 47.29 9.81 -1.33
CA GLY A 1077 45.90 10.23 -1.16
C GLY A 1077 45.37 10.99 -2.38
N ALA A 1078 44.16 11.50 -2.25
CA ALA A 1078 43.49 12.30 -3.26
C ALA A 1078 43.74 13.79 -3.09
N TRP A 1079 43.86 14.49 -4.21
CA TRP A 1079 44.16 15.91 -4.31
C TRP A 1079 43.27 16.56 -5.36
N TYR A 1080 42.83 17.78 -5.13
CA TYR A 1080 41.99 18.51 -6.07
C TYR A 1080 42.26 20.02 -6.01
N ASP A 1081 41.89 20.75 -7.05
CA ASP A 1081 41.85 22.21 -7.01
C ASP A 1081 40.43 22.65 -6.62
N PRO A 1082 40.23 23.42 -5.52
CA PRO A 1082 38.90 23.93 -5.15
C PRO A 1082 38.22 24.79 -6.23
N ALA A 1083 38.99 25.38 -7.15
CA ALA A 1083 38.41 26.09 -8.30
C ALA A 1083 37.84 25.13 -9.36
N HIS A 1084 38.31 23.89 -9.38
CA HIS A 1084 37.89 22.83 -10.30
C HIS A 1084 37.24 21.66 -9.55
N ASP A 1085 36.31 21.95 -8.63
CA ASP A 1085 35.59 20.93 -7.87
C ASP A 1085 34.73 20.03 -8.80
N GLY A 1086 35.20 18.81 -9.01
CA GLY A 1086 34.64 17.85 -9.98
C GLY A 1086 35.71 17.03 -10.71
N GLU A 1087 36.97 17.48 -10.67
CA GLU A 1087 38.15 16.75 -11.15
C GLU A 1087 39.24 16.66 -10.07
N GLY A 1088 40.17 15.71 -10.21
CA GLY A 1088 41.22 15.54 -9.22
C GLY A 1088 42.19 14.40 -9.49
N PHE A 1089 43.18 14.28 -8.61
CA PHE A 1089 44.27 13.32 -8.68
C PHE A 1089 44.19 12.34 -7.52
N THR A 1090 44.56 11.08 -7.74
CA THR A 1090 44.99 10.17 -6.68
C THR A 1090 46.47 9.90 -6.86
N VAL A 1091 47.22 9.99 -5.76
CA VAL A 1091 48.69 9.86 -5.75
C VAL A 1091 49.05 8.73 -4.80
N GLN A 1092 49.94 7.83 -5.23
CA GLN A 1092 50.47 6.76 -4.38
C GLN A 1092 51.99 6.73 -4.49
N VAL A 1093 52.66 6.99 -3.36
CA VAL A 1093 54.12 6.85 -3.24
C VAL A 1093 54.45 5.40 -2.93
N LEU A 1094 55.26 4.78 -3.78
CA LEU A 1094 55.61 3.36 -3.73
C LEU A 1094 57.05 3.16 -3.21
N GLY A 1095 57.46 1.91 -3.05
CA GLY A 1095 58.85 1.57 -2.78
C GLY A 1095 59.79 1.94 -3.95
N GLY A 1096 61.08 2.18 -3.66
CA GLY A 1096 62.09 2.36 -4.70
C GLY A 1096 62.05 3.71 -5.44
N ASP A 1097 61.55 4.76 -4.79
CA ASP A 1097 61.45 6.14 -5.30
C ASP A 1097 60.45 6.30 -6.46
N GLN A 1098 59.53 5.35 -6.60
CA GLN A 1098 58.47 5.37 -7.61
C GLN A 1098 57.19 6.01 -7.06
N VAL A 1099 56.47 6.72 -7.92
CA VAL A 1099 55.17 7.31 -7.60
C VAL A 1099 54.22 6.99 -8.75
N VAL A 1100 53.01 6.55 -8.46
CA VAL A 1100 51.94 6.45 -9.46
C VAL A 1100 50.89 7.52 -9.20
N VAL A 1101 50.35 8.08 -10.28
CA VAL A 1101 49.27 9.06 -10.25
C VAL A 1101 48.16 8.64 -11.20
N TYR A 1102 46.92 8.86 -10.78
CA TYR A 1102 45.73 8.80 -11.63
C TYR A 1102 45.05 10.16 -11.56
N TRP A 1103 44.66 10.70 -12.71
CA TRP A 1103 44.00 11.99 -12.85
C TRP A 1103 42.65 11.77 -13.52
N PHE A 1104 41.59 12.02 -12.76
CA PHE A 1104 40.21 11.98 -13.20
C PHE A 1104 39.78 13.39 -13.60
N SER A 1105 39.41 13.57 -14.86
CA SER A 1105 39.06 14.87 -15.46
C SER A 1105 38.07 14.65 -16.61
N PHE A 1106 38.01 15.61 -17.53
CA PHE A 1106 37.15 15.62 -18.68
C PHE A 1106 37.98 15.87 -19.95
N ASP A 1107 37.40 15.62 -21.12
CA ASP A 1107 37.92 16.10 -22.40
C ASP A 1107 37.33 17.48 -22.75
N PRO A 1108 37.77 18.13 -23.84
CA PRO A 1108 37.21 19.42 -24.28
C PRO A 1108 35.72 19.38 -24.64
N GLU A 1109 35.18 18.20 -24.92
CA GLU A 1109 33.76 17.98 -25.18
C GLU A 1109 32.95 17.66 -23.91
N GLY A 1110 33.60 17.58 -22.76
CA GLY A 1110 32.99 17.32 -21.45
C GLY A 1110 32.74 15.85 -21.16
N LYS A 1111 33.31 14.92 -21.95
CA LYS A 1111 33.28 13.50 -21.61
C LYS A 1111 34.30 13.21 -20.53
N ARG A 1112 33.96 12.29 -19.61
CA ARG A 1112 34.87 11.83 -18.57
C ARG A 1112 36.15 11.23 -19.17
N ARG A 1113 37.28 11.49 -18.52
CA ARG A 1113 38.58 10.94 -18.85
C ARG A 1113 39.36 10.56 -17.60
N TRP A 1114 40.16 9.50 -17.70
CA TRP A 1114 41.28 9.27 -16.78
C TRP A 1114 42.61 9.23 -17.54
N ILE A 1115 43.62 9.75 -16.86
CA ILE A 1115 45.01 9.82 -17.30
C ILE A 1115 45.85 9.27 -16.16
N PHE A 1116 46.87 8.48 -16.43
CA PHE A 1116 47.69 7.87 -15.38
C PHE A 1116 49.17 7.85 -15.76
N GLY A 1117 50.06 7.74 -14.77
CA GLY A 1117 51.49 7.71 -15.04
C GLY A 1117 52.30 7.14 -13.89
N LEU A 1118 53.42 6.49 -14.23
CA LEU A 1118 54.42 6.03 -13.27
C LEU A 1118 55.64 6.94 -13.38
N GLY A 1119 55.92 7.65 -12.30
CA GLY A 1119 56.99 8.64 -12.19
C GLY A 1119 57.97 8.32 -11.06
N GLY A 1120 58.81 9.30 -10.75
CA GLY A 1120 59.77 9.21 -9.67
C GLY A 1120 59.91 10.49 -8.86
N ILE A 1121 60.56 10.38 -7.70
CA ILE A 1121 60.82 11.51 -6.80
C ILE A 1121 62.15 12.16 -7.17
N VAL A 1122 62.12 13.41 -7.65
CA VAL A 1122 63.30 14.20 -8.04
C VAL A 1122 63.31 15.51 -7.26
N ASP A 1123 64.31 15.71 -6.40
CA ASP A 1123 64.43 16.91 -5.54
C ASP A 1123 63.15 17.24 -4.74
N GLY A 1124 62.39 16.22 -4.32
CA GLY A 1124 61.13 16.37 -3.58
C GLY A 1124 59.90 16.64 -4.46
N ARG A 1125 60.05 16.70 -5.78
CA ARG A 1125 58.95 16.78 -6.77
C ARG A 1125 58.63 15.41 -7.33
N PHE A 1126 57.38 15.18 -7.71
CA PHE A 1126 56.98 13.98 -8.44
C PHE A 1126 56.97 14.29 -9.93
N GLU A 1127 57.89 13.67 -10.67
CA GLU A 1127 58.06 13.91 -12.11
C GLU A 1127 57.59 12.69 -12.91
N PHE A 1128 56.62 12.92 -13.80
CA PHE A 1128 56.05 11.92 -14.69
C PHE A 1128 56.38 12.30 -16.13
N ALA A 1129 57.45 11.68 -16.67
CA ALA A 1129 57.94 11.95 -18.02
C ALA A 1129 57.02 11.40 -19.11
N GLU A 1130 56.17 10.43 -18.77
CA GLU A 1130 55.18 9.84 -19.66
C GLU A 1130 53.88 9.59 -18.87
N MET A 1131 52.85 10.35 -19.23
CA MET A 1131 51.47 10.14 -18.82
C MET A 1131 50.76 9.42 -19.95
N LEU A 1132 49.89 8.48 -19.61
CA LEU A 1132 49.13 7.63 -20.50
C LEU A 1132 47.62 7.85 -20.31
N THR A 1133 46.86 7.52 -21.33
CA THR A 1133 45.40 7.36 -21.30
C THR A 1133 45.04 6.06 -22.04
N SER A 1134 43.77 5.66 -22.04
CA SER A 1134 43.35 4.40 -22.66
C SER A 1134 42.04 4.53 -23.44
N ARG A 1135 41.77 3.57 -24.32
CA ARG A 1135 40.48 3.44 -25.02
C ARG A 1135 40.22 1.98 -25.40
N GLY A 1136 38.98 1.66 -25.75
CA GLY A 1136 38.63 0.43 -26.45
C GLY A 1136 38.04 -0.69 -25.58
N GLY A 1137 38.06 -0.57 -24.25
CA GLY A 1137 37.28 -1.46 -23.38
C GLY A 1137 35.78 -1.16 -23.43
N VAL A 1138 34.93 -2.05 -22.90
CA VAL A 1138 33.47 -1.90 -22.78
C VAL A 1138 33.06 -2.37 -21.38
N PHE A 1139 32.06 -1.73 -20.77
CA PHE A 1139 31.61 -2.06 -19.42
C PHE A 1139 31.09 -3.49 -19.24
N GLY A 1140 31.44 -4.12 -18.12
CA GLY A 1140 30.88 -5.39 -17.61
C GLY A 1140 31.33 -6.64 -18.38
N ASP A 1141 30.49 -7.69 -18.43
CA ASP A 1141 30.85 -9.04 -18.90
C ASP A 1141 31.39 -9.13 -20.34
N ASP A 1142 31.12 -8.13 -21.19
CA ASP A 1142 31.63 -8.05 -22.56
C ASP A 1142 33.04 -7.42 -22.66
N PHE A 1143 33.68 -7.12 -21.52
CA PHE A 1143 35.03 -6.57 -21.49
C PHE A 1143 36.03 -7.54 -22.13
N ASP A 1144 36.84 -7.03 -23.06
CA ASP A 1144 37.95 -7.77 -23.66
C ASP A 1144 39.26 -6.99 -23.43
N PRO A 1145 40.20 -7.49 -22.61
CA PRO A 1145 41.46 -6.80 -22.37
C PRO A 1145 42.29 -6.61 -23.66
N ALA A 1146 42.06 -7.43 -24.69
CA ALA A 1146 42.77 -7.29 -25.97
C ALA A 1146 42.35 -6.06 -26.79
N THR A 1147 41.22 -5.42 -26.47
CA THR A 1147 40.75 -4.21 -27.16
C THR A 1147 41.26 -2.93 -26.51
N VAL A 1148 41.87 -3.02 -25.33
CA VAL A 1148 42.40 -1.87 -24.60
C VAL A 1148 43.72 -1.39 -25.23
N GLU A 1149 43.72 -0.15 -25.71
CA GLU A 1149 44.90 0.53 -26.24
C GLU A 1149 45.39 1.60 -25.26
N TYR A 1150 46.66 1.54 -24.86
CA TYR A 1150 47.32 2.58 -24.08
C TYR A 1150 47.99 3.61 -25.00
N LEU A 1151 47.68 4.89 -24.78
CA LEU A 1151 48.11 6.01 -25.62
C LEU A 1151 48.92 7.01 -24.80
N PRO A 1152 50.04 7.55 -25.34
CA PRO A 1152 50.75 8.64 -24.70
C PRO A 1152 49.87 9.89 -24.66
N TRP A 1153 49.73 10.46 -23.47
CA TRP A 1153 49.00 11.70 -23.24
C TRP A 1153 49.96 12.89 -23.11
N GLY A 1154 51.01 12.79 -22.30
CA GLY A 1154 51.92 13.93 -22.07
C GLY A 1154 52.87 13.77 -20.89
N THR A 1155 53.13 14.88 -20.18
CA THR A 1155 53.97 14.93 -18.97
C THR A 1155 53.23 15.60 -17.83
N LEU A 1156 53.53 15.22 -16.59
CA LEU A 1156 52.99 15.83 -15.38
C LEU A 1156 54.12 16.06 -14.35
N THR A 1157 54.01 17.15 -13.59
CA THR A 1157 54.85 17.41 -12.41
C THR A 1157 53.95 17.81 -11.25
N LEU A 1158 54.12 17.15 -10.11
CA LEU A 1158 53.45 17.50 -8.86
C LEU A 1158 54.46 18.01 -7.83
N GLU A 1159 54.18 19.17 -7.25
CA GLU A 1159 54.91 19.71 -6.10
C GLU A 1159 53.96 19.73 -4.91
N LEU A 1160 54.03 18.73 -4.04
CA LEU A 1160 53.08 18.51 -2.95
C LEU A 1160 53.71 18.78 -1.58
N GLY A 1161 52.91 19.30 -0.67
CA GLY A 1161 53.24 19.48 0.74
C GLY A 1161 52.01 19.39 1.62
N CYS A 1162 52.20 19.29 2.94
CA CYS A 1162 51.10 19.07 3.89
C CYS A 1162 50.00 20.14 3.92
N ASP A 1163 50.30 21.35 3.44
CA ASP A 1163 49.41 22.51 3.41
C ASP A 1163 48.81 22.78 2.02
N GLY A 1164 49.19 21.99 0.99
CA GLY A 1164 48.79 22.19 -0.40
C GLY A 1164 49.90 21.85 -1.39
N GLY A 1165 49.61 22.01 -2.68
CA GLY A 1165 50.57 21.73 -3.74
C GLY A 1165 50.22 22.35 -5.08
N THR A 1166 50.98 22.03 -6.11
CA THR A 1166 50.66 22.40 -7.49
C THR A 1166 50.82 21.21 -8.43
N ALA A 1167 49.98 21.14 -9.45
CA ALA A 1167 50.15 20.25 -10.59
C ALA A 1167 50.44 21.07 -11.85
N SER A 1168 51.42 20.67 -12.65
CA SER A 1168 51.72 21.30 -13.95
C SER A 1168 51.88 20.24 -15.01
N TRP A 1169 51.25 20.43 -16.18
CA TRP A 1169 51.27 19.43 -17.25
C TRP A 1169 51.55 20.03 -18.63
N THR A 1170 51.99 19.17 -19.54
CA THR A 1170 51.96 19.43 -20.98
C THR A 1170 51.39 18.20 -21.68
N SER A 1171 50.42 18.38 -22.58
CA SER A 1171 49.85 17.27 -23.35
C SER A 1171 50.35 17.28 -24.80
N THR A 1172 50.48 16.09 -25.35
CA THR A 1172 50.74 15.83 -26.77
C THR A 1172 49.45 15.56 -27.55
N GLU A 1173 48.34 15.33 -26.84
CA GLU A 1173 47.01 15.11 -27.41
C GLU A 1173 46.35 16.46 -27.77
N PRO A 1174 45.80 16.62 -29.00
CA PRO A 1174 45.07 17.82 -29.38
C PRO A 1174 43.89 18.10 -28.43
N GLY A 1175 43.68 19.37 -28.07
CA GLY A 1175 42.59 19.79 -27.20
C GLY A 1175 42.98 20.00 -25.74
N PHE A 1176 44.11 19.43 -25.29
CA PHE A 1176 44.59 19.56 -23.91
C PHE A 1176 45.71 20.61 -23.81
N ALA A 1177 45.35 21.87 -23.59
CA ALA A 1177 46.33 22.94 -23.41
C ALA A 1177 47.21 22.71 -22.16
N PRO A 1178 48.52 23.07 -22.18
CA PRO A 1178 49.35 23.08 -20.99
C PRO A 1178 48.77 23.99 -19.91
N GLY A 1179 48.89 23.59 -18.65
CA GLY A 1179 48.32 24.36 -17.54
C GLY A 1179 48.91 24.02 -16.19
N THR A 1180 48.37 24.69 -15.17
CA THR A 1180 48.73 24.50 -13.76
C THR A 1180 47.48 24.55 -12.89
N LEU A 1181 47.39 23.67 -11.88
CA LEU A 1181 46.34 23.65 -10.85
C LEU A 1181 46.94 23.89 -9.45
N SER A 1182 46.17 24.54 -8.58
CA SER A 1182 46.51 24.78 -7.17
C SER A 1182 45.81 23.75 -6.29
N LEU A 1183 46.56 22.76 -5.82
CA LEU A 1183 46.01 21.58 -5.18
C LEU A 1183 45.86 21.71 -3.67
N GLN A 1184 44.79 21.14 -3.15
CA GLN A 1184 44.55 20.82 -1.75
C GLN A 1184 44.37 19.31 -1.60
N GLN A 1185 44.85 18.76 -0.49
CA GLN A 1185 44.66 17.35 -0.17
C GLN A 1185 43.21 17.12 0.26
N LEU A 1186 42.51 16.23 -0.44
CA LEU A 1186 41.13 15.85 -0.15
C LEU A 1186 41.06 14.72 0.89
N THR A 1187 41.88 13.69 0.73
CA THR A 1187 41.90 12.52 1.62
C THR A 1187 43.29 12.32 2.24
N ARG A 1188 43.30 11.84 3.49
CA ARG A 1188 44.53 11.51 4.23
C ARG A 1188 44.45 10.05 4.67
N MET A 1189 45.38 9.24 4.16
CA MET A 1189 45.41 7.81 4.47
C MET A 1189 45.76 7.56 5.94
N ASP A 1190 45.07 6.60 6.56
CA ASP A 1190 45.33 6.18 7.95
C ASP A 1190 46.76 5.65 8.09
N GLY A 1191 47.53 6.20 9.03
CA GLY A 1191 48.94 5.87 9.23
C GLY A 1191 49.95 6.69 8.39
N LEU A 1192 49.49 7.54 7.47
CA LEU A 1192 50.34 8.45 6.67
C LEU A 1192 50.06 9.93 6.95
N GLU A 1193 49.53 10.28 8.11
CA GLU A 1193 49.16 11.68 8.36
C GLU A 1193 50.38 12.60 8.43
N CYS A 1194 50.25 13.79 7.84
CA CYS A 1194 51.17 14.88 8.08
C CYS A 1194 51.25 15.20 9.57
N ALA A 1195 52.46 15.18 10.14
CA ALA A 1195 52.67 15.57 11.52
C ALA A 1195 52.18 17.02 11.73
N PRO A 1196 51.46 17.33 12.83
CA PRO A 1196 51.08 18.71 13.12
C PRO A 1196 52.34 19.56 13.25
N ALA A 1197 52.34 20.73 12.61
CA ALA A 1197 53.45 21.68 12.68
C ALA A 1197 53.81 21.91 14.17
N ARG A 1198 55.05 21.57 14.54
CA ARG A 1198 55.56 21.77 15.90
C ARG A 1198 55.74 23.24 16.24
#